data_AF-A0A928TBE9-F1
#
_entry.id   AF-A0A928TBE9-F1
#
_cell.length_a   1.000
_cell.length_b   1.000
_cell.length_c   1.000
_cell.angle_alpha   90.00
_cell.angle_beta   90.00
_cell.angle_gamma   90.00
#
_symmetry.space_group_name_H-M   'P 1'
#
loop_
_entity.id
_entity.type
_entity.pdbx_description
1 polymer ?
#
loop_
_entity_poly.entity_id
_entity_poly.type
_entity_poly.pdbx_seq_one_letter_code
_entity_poly.pdbx_strand_id
1 'polypeptide(L)'
;MSREHRAKSEAQAARREFVLFHLLSCLLVLMLCVSPFASCFAAAPFSTRADSKKPLGPESEKALAKLADDGREGKKAQLTKQMEWAVDLMGKAVEISPDEKAALLDDAQDVVEEALRAWRPRYIESMRFYLASYTDDAAAARRVEQWKMDQAEKRLTIEGWTLPDLLPSWQEAVKRRLGEERGAKALAAREAQRAEVKGAMKKFLERWASTGRVPMDEELRVLIESLRKELKPAQDKVDALFAAAKKLVDDHAASETVAGEDLLSSLTEDQRVVTMGQGNSFSTRFVRPKGADLEKKWTEIAAKTLGEEPVRNWLKIVAEQKAKHETELVDALKPSEMQARIQMEELIAREVDSYAGALDLDDERKKKLEALAGQAVDASIEASRKEWIKTIQGWSAAERQGRRNIYFGVNEENQAPKQTVWTEGLKKLFTEEEKRRMEEGVAARRTRLVGALTASTLAEMDKTLALGVTQRAALEPLLRPLIEPLLRDDAHEYWSYQPYQLFNAAAKLPEEKLKPVLDKSQLRQWKLLGAAQPNYDRGSGVSAPSGEPDPEAARPDVETEISNHLHQLAVKERQKQMDLMMARVGDARRVLNLPEDKVRRLITAAKGAVEAEMTPWRDNVERWVRGTVERATPHTVRATLANLARSNYNIQGKGPHRQDIWRETLAALLSTSEQTEWGKVLEARHDYRCAAIASMTANELDRRRRLTPEQLEKVRQLVIAVLHDYLPDIERYMSHTWHLQYYYALLPLAGVKDDDLKAALNERQWKLVQERDLADAEQYWEGIESYHKQRVEKGGDAEESPMLFFDE
;
A
#
# COMPACT_ATOMS: atom_id res chain seq x y z
N MET A 1 46.78 38.94 -18.91
CA MET A 1 45.80 39.04 -17.81
C MET A 1 44.32 39.07 -18.24
N SER A 2 43.92 39.53 -19.45
CA SER A 2 42.47 39.64 -19.78
C SER A 2 41.79 38.38 -20.35
N ARG A 3 42.53 37.41 -20.93
CA ARG A 3 41.94 36.16 -21.45
C ARG A 3 41.59 35.14 -20.36
N GLU A 4 42.42 35.05 -19.33
CA GLU A 4 42.22 34.09 -18.25
C GLU A 4 41.06 34.51 -17.32
N HIS A 5 40.86 35.82 -17.14
CA HIS A 5 39.70 36.34 -16.42
C HIS A 5 38.39 36.15 -17.20
N ARG A 6 38.44 36.28 -18.53
CA ARG A 6 37.30 36.03 -19.40
C ARG A 6 36.90 34.55 -19.43
N ALA A 7 37.87 33.64 -19.51
CA ALA A 7 37.63 32.21 -19.43
C ALA A 7 37.07 31.78 -18.06
N LYS A 8 37.57 32.35 -16.96
CA LYS A 8 37.02 32.11 -15.61
C LYS A 8 35.59 32.67 -15.47
N SER A 9 35.32 33.85 -16.02
CA SER A 9 33.97 34.45 -16.04
C SER A 9 32.97 33.62 -16.87
N GLU A 10 33.36 33.14 -18.05
CA GLU A 10 32.52 32.31 -18.93
C GLU A 10 32.25 30.93 -18.31
N ALA A 11 33.26 30.32 -17.66
CA ALA A 11 33.07 29.08 -16.91
C ALA A 11 32.16 29.26 -15.67
N GLN A 12 32.19 30.43 -15.03
CA GLN A 12 31.34 30.73 -13.88
C GLN A 12 29.90 31.07 -14.30
N ALA A 13 29.72 31.67 -15.48
CA ALA A 13 28.42 31.88 -16.10
C ALA A 13 27.79 30.55 -16.54
N ALA A 14 28.54 29.67 -17.20
CA ALA A 14 28.09 28.33 -17.57
C ALA A 14 27.73 27.47 -16.35
N ARG A 15 28.49 27.57 -15.24
CA ARG A 15 28.13 26.90 -13.98
C ARG A 15 26.87 27.48 -13.34
N ARG A 16 26.62 28.79 -13.46
CA ARG A 16 25.38 29.41 -12.97
C ARG A 16 24.17 28.99 -13.81
N GLU A 17 24.30 28.92 -15.13
CA GLU A 17 23.24 28.42 -16.01
C GLU A 17 22.98 26.93 -15.78
N PHE A 18 24.02 26.11 -15.59
CA PHE A 18 23.86 24.69 -15.25
C PHE A 18 23.17 24.50 -13.90
N VAL A 19 23.52 25.28 -12.88
CA VAL A 19 22.86 25.24 -11.55
C VAL A 19 21.43 25.78 -11.63
N LEU A 20 21.15 26.80 -12.44
CA LEU A 20 19.79 27.30 -12.65
C LEU A 20 18.93 26.27 -13.38
N PHE A 21 19.49 25.61 -14.40
CA PHE A 21 18.83 24.54 -15.14
C PHE A 21 18.58 23.33 -14.25
N HIS A 22 19.56 22.92 -13.42
CA HIS A 22 19.37 21.86 -12.42
C HIS A 22 18.34 22.23 -11.36
N LEU A 23 18.32 23.48 -10.87
CA LEU A 23 17.31 23.94 -9.92
C LEU A 23 15.92 24.01 -10.55
N LEU A 24 15.79 24.44 -11.81
CA LEU A 24 14.55 24.43 -12.57
C LEU A 24 14.07 23.02 -12.87
N SER A 25 14.95 22.09 -13.26
CA SER A 25 14.64 20.68 -13.44
C SER A 25 14.28 20.00 -12.12
N CYS A 26 14.96 20.29 -11.02
CA CYS A 26 14.60 19.80 -9.69
C CYS A 26 13.28 20.41 -9.19
N LEU A 27 12.95 21.66 -9.52
CA LEU A 27 11.63 22.26 -9.24
C LEU A 27 10.54 21.69 -10.13
N LEU A 28 10.83 21.34 -11.38
CA LEU A 28 9.90 20.68 -12.29
C LEU A 28 9.63 19.23 -11.81
N VAL A 29 10.68 18.52 -11.40
CA VAL A 29 10.60 17.18 -10.81
C VAL A 29 9.94 17.24 -9.44
N LEU A 30 10.18 18.25 -8.59
CA LEU A 30 9.42 18.42 -7.34
C LEU A 30 7.95 18.77 -7.61
N MET A 31 7.62 19.58 -8.63
CA MET A 31 6.21 19.84 -8.99
C MET A 31 5.53 18.60 -9.58
N LEU A 32 6.27 17.73 -10.29
CA LEU A 32 5.79 16.45 -10.81
C LEU A 32 5.71 15.36 -9.71
N CYS A 33 6.58 15.38 -8.70
CA CYS A 33 6.66 14.38 -7.63
C CYS A 33 5.85 14.72 -6.37
N VAL A 34 5.47 16.00 -6.15
CA VAL A 34 4.67 16.41 -4.98
C VAL A 34 3.14 16.31 -5.23
N SER A 35 2.70 15.97 -6.45
CA SER A 35 1.28 15.81 -6.77
C SER A 35 0.86 14.42 -7.30
N PRO A 36 1.17 13.31 -6.60
CA PRO A 36 0.28 12.15 -6.60
C PRO A 36 -0.33 11.85 -5.22
N PHE A 37 0.04 12.60 -4.17
CA PHE A 37 -0.56 12.46 -2.82
C PHE A 37 -1.78 13.33 -2.56
N ALA A 38 -2.25 14.07 -3.57
CA ALA A 38 -3.68 14.28 -3.67
C ALA A 38 -4.28 12.97 -4.20
N SER A 39 -4.46 11.99 -3.31
CA SER A 39 -5.64 11.15 -3.40
C SER A 39 -6.84 12.09 -3.25
N CYS A 40 -7.12 12.89 -4.28
CA CYS A 40 -8.48 13.16 -4.66
C CYS A 40 -9.04 11.77 -4.84
N PHE A 41 -9.63 11.21 -3.78
CA PHE A 41 -10.71 10.27 -3.93
C PHE A 41 -11.50 10.84 -5.08
N ALA A 42 -11.46 10.19 -6.25
CA ALA A 42 -12.45 10.43 -7.26
C ALA A 42 -13.75 10.15 -6.50
N ALA A 43 -14.37 11.22 -6.03
CA ALA A 43 -15.54 11.15 -5.19
C ALA A 43 -16.61 10.67 -6.14
N ALA A 44 -16.70 9.34 -6.23
CA ALA A 44 -17.92 8.62 -6.52
C ALA A 44 -19.10 9.49 -6.08
N PRO A 45 -20.01 9.83 -7.00
CA PRO A 45 -20.99 10.86 -6.75
C PRO A 45 -21.82 10.44 -5.54
N PHE A 46 -21.62 11.10 -4.38
CA PHE A 46 -22.27 10.76 -3.11
C PHE A 46 -23.81 10.77 -3.25
N SER A 47 -24.40 9.60 -3.41
CA SER A 47 -25.85 9.42 -3.45
C SER A 47 -26.45 9.79 -2.08
N THR A 48 -27.75 10.12 -2.01
CA THR A 48 -28.36 10.36 -0.71
C THR A 48 -28.23 9.09 0.16
N ARG A 49 -28.27 9.21 1.49
CA ARG A 49 -28.21 8.05 2.39
C ARG A 49 -29.31 7.02 2.09
N ALA A 50 -30.44 7.47 1.54
CA ALA A 50 -31.53 6.62 1.08
C ALA A 50 -31.17 5.87 -0.21
N ASP A 51 -30.51 6.53 -1.16
CA ASP A 51 -30.06 5.91 -2.40
C ASP A 51 -28.98 4.85 -2.16
N SER A 52 -28.07 5.08 -1.20
CA SER A 52 -27.05 4.09 -0.82
C SER A 52 -27.61 2.81 -0.20
N LYS A 53 -28.91 2.79 0.16
CA LYS A 53 -29.59 1.63 0.75
C LYS A 53 -30.34 0.79 -0.29
N LYS A 54 -30.53 1.31 -1.50
CA LYS A 54 -31.26 0.61 -2.58
C LYS A 54 -30.50 -0.67 -2.98
N PRO A 55 -31.21 -1.80 -3.18
CA PRO A 55 -30.58 -3.02 -3.70
C PRO A 55 -29.79 -2.76 -4.98
N LEU A 56 -28.63 -3.40 -5.07
CA LEU A 56 -27.81 -3.44 -6.27
C LEU A 56 -28.33 -4.52 -7.23
N GLY A 57 -27.62 -4.75 -8.33
CA GLY A 57 -27.95 -5.85 -9.24
C GLY A 57 -27.77 -7.24 -8.59
N PRO A 58 -28.37 -8.27 -9.20
CA PRO A 58 -28.45 -9.61 -8.62
C PRO A 58 -27.07 -10.26 -8.35
N GLU A 59 -26.06 -10.00 -9.17
CA GLU A 59 -24.72 -10.56 -8.97
C GLU A 59 -24.03 -9.93 -7.77
N SER A 60 -24.09 -8.60 -7.66
CA SER A 60 -23.54 -7.86 -6.51
C SER A 60 -24.21 -8.26 -5.21
N GLU A 61 -25.54 -8.35 -5.17
CA GLU A 61 -26.28 -8.75 -3.97
C GLU A 61 -25.93 -10.18 -3.54
N LYS A 62 -25.74 -11.10 -4.49
CA LYS A 62 -25.27 -12.46 -4.21
C LYS A 62 -23.84 -12.47 -3.65
N ALA A 63 -22.94 -11.68 -4.23
CA ALA A 63 -21.57 -11.54 -3.74
C ALA A 63 -21.53 -10.95 -2.33
N LEU A 64 -22.35 -9.93 -2.04
CA LEU A 64 -22.47 -9.33 -0.71
C LEU A 64 -23.04 -10.31 0.32
N ALA A 65 -24.05 -11.09 -0.06
CA ALA A 65 -24.61 -12.13 0.80
C ALA A 65 -23.55 -13.19 1.15
N LYS A 66 -22.81 -13.68 0.15
CA LYS A 66 -21.70 -14.61 0.36
C LYS A 66 -20.64 -14.02 1.29
N LEU A 67 -20.26 -12.75 1.06
CA LEU A 67 -19.31 -12.06 1.91
C LEU A 67 -19.80 -12.01 3.35
N ALA A 68 -21.04 -11.60 3.59
CA ALA A 68 -21.63 -11.55 4.94
C ALA A 68 -21.61 -12.93 5.63
N ASP A 69 -21.89 -13.99 4.89
CA ASP A 69 -21.88 -15.37 5.40
C ASP A 69 -20.45 -15.83 5.74
N ASP A 70 -19.46 -15.52 4.88
CA ASP A 70 -18.06 -15.90 5.05
C ASP A 70 -17.42 -15.29 6.33
N GLY A 71 -17.87 -14.11 6.80
CA GLY A 71 -17.32 -13.48 8.01
C GLY A 71 -18.20 -13.59 9.24
N ARG A 72 -19.33 -14.29 9.17
CA ARG A 72 -20.22 -14.54 10.32
C ARG A 72 -19.46 -15.06 11.54
N GLU A 73 -18.56 -16.02 11.37
CA GLU A 73 -17.78 -16.60 12.48
C GLU A 73 -16.80 -15.60 13.10
N GLY A 74 -16.14 -14.78 12.28
CA GLY A 74 -15.28 -13.70 12.75
C GLY A 74 -16.07 -12.66 13.55
N LYS A 75 -17.26 -12.30 13.07
CA LYS A 75 -18.18 -11.41 13.79
C LYS A 75 -18.67 -12.03 15.10
N LYS A 76 -19.01 -13.31 15.11
CA LYS A 76 -19.43 -14.05 16.32
C LYS A 76 -18.36 -13.98 17.40
N ALA A 77 -17.12 -14.36 17.09
CA ALA A 77 -16.01 -14.30 18.04
C ALA A 77 -15.79 -12.87 18.59
N GLN A 78 -15.94 -11.85 17.74
CA GLN A 78 -15.85 -10.46 18.14
C GLN A 78 -16.93 -10.06 19.16
N LEU A 79 -18.18 -10.48 18.92
CA LEU A 79 -19.30 -10.16 19.80
C LEU A 79 -19.21 -10.92 21.13
N THR A 80 -18.74 -12.16 21.13
CA THR A 80 -18.45 -12.90 22.36
C THR A 80 -17.45 -12.15 23.24
N LYS A 81 -16.35 -11.65 22.68
CA LYS A 81 -15.37 -10.84 23.42
C LYS A 81 -15.98 -9.54 23.98
N GLN A 82 -16.89 -8.91 23.25
CA GLN A 82 -17.62 -7.74 23.74
C GLN A 82 -18.50 -8.07 24.96
N MET A 83 -19.14 -9.25 24.96
CA MET A 83 -19.93 -9.70 26.10
C MET A 83 -19.05 -9.98 27.33
N GLU A 84 -17.89 -10.61 27.15
CA GLU A 84 -16.90 -10.80 28.21
C GLU A 84 -16.46 -9.47 28.84
N TRP A 85 -16.11 -8.49 28.00
CA TRP A 85 -15.78 -7.14 28.45
C TRP A 85 -16.95 -6.48 29.22
N ALA A 86 -18.18 -6.66 28.76
CA ALA A 86 -19.36 -6.09 29.42
C ALA A 86 -19.57 -6.70 30.81
N VAL A 87 -19.38 -8.02 30.96
CA VAL A 87 -19.44 -8.70 32.27
C VAL A 87 -18.32 -8.23 33.19
N ASP A 88 -17.10 -8.05 32.67
CA ASP A 88 -15.99 -7.51 33.46
C ASP A 88 -16.23 -6.07 33.92
N LEU A 89 -16.87 -5.24 33.09
CA LEU A 89 -17.29 -3.90 33.48
C LEU A 89 -18.33 -3.94 34.61
N MET A 90 -19.32 -4.82 34.50
CA MET A 90 -20.34 -5.02 35.53
C MET A 90 -19.72 -5.48 36.87
N GLY A 91 -18.70 -6.34 36.82
CA GLY A 91 -17.94 -6.81 37.98
C GLY A 91 -17.23 -5.71 38.77
N LYS A 92 -17.05 -4.51 38.18
CA LYS A 92 -16.51 -3.33 38.89
C LYS A 92 -17.57 -2.61 39.73
N ALA A 93 -18.86 -2.78 39.40
CA ALA A 93 -19.97 -2.10 40.05
C ALA A 93 -20.72 -2.97 41.06
N VAL A 94 -20.73 -4.28 40.81
CA VAL A 94 -21.29 -5.31 41.69
C VAL A 94 -20.31 -6.47 41.77
N GLU A 95 -20.21 -7.09 42.95
CA GLU A 95 -19.48 -8.35 43.09
C GLU A 95 -20.19 -9.42 42.27
N ILE A 96 -19.47 -10.13 41.40
CA ILE A 96 -19.98 -11.23 40.57
C ILE A 96 -19.12 -12.45 40.87
N SER A 97 -19.73 -13.53 41.34
CA SER A 97 -19.00 -14.77 41.62
C SER A 97 -18.51 -15.44 40.33
N PRO A 98 -17.50 -16.33 40.38
CA PRO A 98 -17.08 -17.11 39.22
C PRO A 98 -18.22 -17.89 38.55
N ASP A 99 -19.13 -18.46 39.34
CA ASP A 99 -20.29 -19.22 38.85
C ASP A 99 -21.33 -18.31 38.19
N GLU A 100 -21.60 -17.14 38.78
CA GLU A 100 -22.49 -16.13 38.19
C GLU A 100 -21.91 -15.60 36.88
N LYS A 101 -20.60 -15.34 36.82
CA LYS A 101 -19.90 -14.91 35.61
C LYS A 101 -19.98 -15.99 34.52
N ALA A 102 -19.73 -17.25 34.85
CA ALA A 102 -19.85 -18.35 33.89
C ALA A 102 -21.28 -18.48 33.34
N ALA A 103 -22.29 -18.39 34.22
CA ALA A 103 -23.69 -18.46 33.81
C ALA A 103 -24.14 -17.27 32.94
N LEU A 104 -23.62 -16.07 33.19
CA LEU A 104 -23.85 -14.89 32.34
C LEU A 104 -23.22 -15.05 30.95
N LEU A 105 -22.01 -15.61 30.86
CA LEU A 105 -21.34 -15.85 29.59
C LEU A 105 -22.00 -16.97 28.77
N ASP A 106 -22.61 -17.95 29.44
CA ASP A 106 -23.45 -18.97 28.81
C ASP A 106 -24.71 -18.33 28.20
N ASP A 107 -25.45 -17.54 28.98
CA ASP A 107 -26.63 -16.79 28.50
C ASP A 107 -26.27 -15.82 27.35
N ALA A 108 -25.05 -15.28 27.35
CA ALA A 108 -24.59 -14.37 26.31
C ALA A 108 -24.50 -15.03 24.92
N GLN A 109 -24.36 -16.35 24.83
CA GLN A 109 -24.25 -17.05 23.54
C GLN A 109 -25.52 -16.88 22.68
N ASP A 110 -26.70 -17.05 23.30
CA ASP A 110 -27.99 -16.88 22.62
C ASP A 110 -28.22 -15.43 22.19
N VAL A 111 -27.82 -14.47 23.03
CA VAL A 111 -27.91 -13.03 22.72
C VAL A 111 -26.97 -12.66 21.56
N VAL A 112 -25.77 -13.24 21.50
CA VAL A 112 -24.85 -13.05 20.37
C VAL A 112 -25.46 -13.57 19.08
N GLU A 113 -26.12 -14.74 19.10
CA GLU A 113 -26.80 -15.29 17.93
C GLU A 113 -28.02 -14.45 17.49
N GLU A 114 -28.77 -13.89 18.44
CA GLU A 114 -29.83 -12.91 18.16
C GLU A 114 -29.27 -11.67 17.45
N ALA A 115 -28.18 -11.10 17.98
CA ALA A 115 -27.53 -9.93 17.40
C ALA A 115 -26.96 -10.20 16.00
N LEU A 116 -26.38 -11.39 15.77
CA LEU A 116 -25.87 -11.83 14.46
C LEU A 116 -26.99 -11.97 13.42
N ARG A 117 -28.16 -12.47 13.82
CA ARG A 117 -29.33 -12.57 12.92
C ARG A 117 -29.79 -11.19 12.46
N ALA A 118 -29.79 -10.21 13.36
CA ALA A 118 -30.11 -8.81 13.03
C ALA A 118 -28.98 -8.10 12.26
N TRP A 119 -27.72 -8.52 12.46
CA TRP A 119 -26.54 -7.93 11.84
C TRP A 119 -26.52 -8.16 10.33
N ARG A 120 -26.71 -9.40 9.89
CA ARG A 120 -26.54 -9.80 8.47
C ARG A 120 -27.27 -8.90 7.46
N PRO A 121 -28.60 -8.64 7.57
CA PRO A 121 -29.28 -7.79 6.60
C PRO A 121 -28.78 -6.33 6.64
N ARG A 122 -28.43 -5.81 7.83
CA ARG A 122 -27.91 -4.44 8.00
C ARG A 122 -26.48 -4.28 7.48
N TYR A 123 -25.68 -5.33 7.60
CA TYR A 123 -24.35 -5.40 7.05
C TYR A 123 -24.39 -5.28 5.52
N ILE A 124 -25.20 -6.12 4.86
CA ILE A 124 -25.39 -6.08 3.40
C ILE A 124 -25.84 -4.68 2.96
N GLU A 125 -26.86 -4.13 3.63
CA GLU A 125 -27.35 -2.77 3.37
C GLU A 125 -26.24 -1.70 3.50
N SER A 126 -25.40 -1.80 4.53
CA SER A 126 -24.30 -0.87 4.79
C SER A 126 -23.17 -0.96 3.76
N MET A 127 -22.99 -2.13 3.14
CA MET A 127 -21.95 -2.35 2.13
C MET A 127 -22.34 -1.80 0.75
N ARG A 128 -23.64 -1.66 0.46
CA ARG A 128 -24.12 -1.01 -0.77
C ARG A 128 -23.60 0.40 -0.93
N PHE A 129 -23.41 1.12 0.18
CA PHE A 129 -22.80 2.45 0.20
C PHE A 129 -21.46 2.51 -0.54
N TYR A 130 -20.62 1.47 -0.41
CA TYR A 130 -19.30 1.42 -1.05
C TYR A 130 -19.32 1.02 -2.52
N LEU A 131 -20.47 0.55 -3.00
CA LEU A 131 -20.65 0.06 -4.37
C LEU A 131 -21.55 0.98 -5.20
N ALA A 132 -22.18 1.98 -4.58
CA ALA A 132 -23.13 2.89 -5.23
C ALA A 132 -22.55 3.69 -6.42
N SER A 133 -21.23 3.70 -6.58
CA SER A 133 -20.54 4.35 -7.69
C SER A 133 -20.33 3.47 -8.92
N TYR A 134 -20.52 2.16 -8.79
CA TYR A 134 -20.35 1.22 -9.89
C TYR A 134 -21.59 1.26 -10.77
N THR A 135 -21.38 1.45 -12.07
CA THR A 135 -22.47 1.53 -13.06
C THR A 135 -22.84 0.18 -13.67
N ASP A 136 -22.03 -0.85 -13.42
CA ASP A 136 -22.20 -2.22 -13.91
C ASP A 136 -22.24 -3.22 -12.74
N ASP A 137 -23.17 -4.17 -12.80
CA ASP A 137 -23.40 -5.16 -11.73
C ASP A 137 -22.24 -6.15 -11.63
N ALA A 138 -21.67 -6.58 -12.75
CA ALA A 138 -20.58 -7.54 -12.76
C ALA A 138 -19.27 -6.92 -12.24
N ALA A 139 -19.01 -5.64 -12.55
CA ALA A 139 -17.88 -4.89 -12.00
C ALA A 139 -17.99 -4.71 -10.48
N ALA A 140 -19.18 -4.39 -9.98
CA ALA A 140 -19.45 -4.30 -8.55
C ALA A 140 -19.28 -5.66 -7.86
N ALA A 141 -19.79 -6.75 -8.45
CA ALA A 141 -19.62 -8.11 -7.94
C ALA A 141 -18.13 -8.52 -7.86
N ARG A 142 -17.35 -8.31 -8.94
CA ARG A 142 -15.89 -8.56 -8.94
C ARG A 142 -15.17 -7.77 -7.87
N ARG A 143 -15.61 -6.54 -7.58
CA ARG A 143 -15.03 -5.74 -6.51
C ARG A 143 -15.29 -6.35 -5.13
N VAL A 144 -16.50 -6.86 -4.89
CA VAL A 144 -16.86 -7.53 -3.64
C VAL A 144 -16.00 -8.79 -3.44
N GLU A 145 -15.73 -9.56 -4.49
CA GLU A 145 -14.89 -10.76 -4.42
C GLU A 145 -13.43 -10.49 -4.01
N GLN A 146 -12.94 -9.26 -4.23
CA GLN A 146 -11.60 -8.85 -3.79
C GLN A 146 -11.54 -8.48 -2.30
N TRP A 147 -12.69 -8.31 -1.63
CA TRP A 147 -12.72 -7.92 -0.22
C TRP A 147 -12.40 -9.11 0.67
N LYS A 148 -11.48 -8.91 1.61
CA LYS A 148 -11.12 -9.89 2.64
C LYS A 148 -11.70 -9.48 3.98
N MET A 149 -12.42 -10.42 4.60
CA MET A 149 -13.15 -10.22 5.86
C MET A 149 -12.24 -9.94 7.05
N ASP A 150 -10.99 -10.42 7.03
CA ASP A 150 -10.07 -10.38 8.17
C ASP A 150 -9.50 -8.98 8.48
N GLN A 151 -9.47 -8.06 7.50
CA GLN A 151 -8.93 -6.71 7.66
C GLN A 151 -9.95 -5.56 7.54
N ALA A 152 -11.01 -5.73 6.75
CA ALA A 152 -11.95 -4.64 6.46
C ALA A 152 -13.11 -4.52 7.48
N GLU A 153 -13.65 -5.65 7.97
CA GLU A 153 -14.83 -5.64 8.84
C GLU A 153 -14.56 -5.24 10.28
N LYS A 154 -13.31 -5.34 10.76
CA LYS A 154 -12.95 -4.96 12.14
C LYS A 154 -13.17 -3.47 12.44
N ARG A 155 -13.65 -2.69 11.48
CA ARG A 155 -13.87 -1.24 11.59
C ARG A 155 -15.16 -0.80 10.90
N LEU A 156 -15.99 -1.75 10.45
CA LEU A 156 -17.18 -1.41 9.68
C LEU A 156 -18.32 -1.01 10.62
N THR A 157 -18.73 0.25 10.50
CA THR A 157 -19.93 0.77 11.15
C THR A 157 -21.19 0.37 10.42
N ILE A 158 -22.24 0.01 11.17
CA ILE A 158 -23.50 -0.51 10.65
C ILE A 158 -24.63 0.35 11.19
N GLU A 159 -25.38 0.97 10.30
CA GLU A 159 -26.47 1.85 10.67
C GLU A 159 -27.69 1.05 11.15
N GLY A 160 -28.34 1.51 12.23
CA GLY A 160 -29.55 0.89 12.76
C GLY A 160 -29.36 -0.53 13.30
N TRP A 161 -28.14 -0.88 13.72
CA TRP A 161 -27.82 -2.16 14.38
C TRP A 161 -27.25 -1.92 15.77
N THR A 162 -27.62 -2.79 16.72
CA THR A 162 -27.30 -2.65 18.15
C THR A 162 -26.45 -3.82 18.63
N LEU A 163 -25.48 -3.53 19.50
CA LEU A 163 -24.62 -4.53 20.12
C LEU A 163 -25.40 -5.48 21.06
N PRO A 164 -24.97 -6.74 21.22
CA PRO A 164 -25.66 -7.73 22.05
C PRO A 164 -25.80 -7.31 23.52
N ASP A 165 -24.82 -6.60 24.10
CA ASP A 165 -24.84 -6.13 25.49
C ASP A 165 -25.87 -5.03 25.76
N LEU A 166 -26.57 -4.56 24.72
CA LEU A 166 -27.61 -3.55 24.80
C LEU A 166 -29.00 -4.10 24.48
N LEU A 167 -29.10 -5.37 24.09
CA LEU A 167 -30.37 -5.99 23.76
C LEU A 167 -31.23 -6.20 25.02
N PRO A 168 -32.56 -6.09 24.92
CA PRO A 168 -33.46 -6.39 26.04
C PRO A 168 -33.25 -7.79 26.62
N SER A 169 -33.01 -8.78 25.77
CA SER A 169 -32.73 -10.18 26.17
C SER A 169 -31.50 -10.29 27.08
N TRP A 170 -30.48 -9.47 26.86
CA TRP A 170 -29.33 -9.40 27.76
C TRP A 170 -29.67 -8.76 29.11
N GLN A 171 -30.44 -7.66 29.10
CA GLN A 171 -30.85 -6.97 30.33
C GLN A 171 -31.66 -7.89 31.23
N GLU A 172 -32.57 -8.68 30.65
CA GLU A 172 -33.34 -9.71 31.34
C GLU A 172 -32.44 -10.83 31.89
N ALA A 173 -31.46 -11.31 31.10
CA ALA A 173 -30.50 -12.33 31.56
C ALA A 173 -29.68 -11.84 32.75
N VAL A 174 -29.18 -10.60 32.72
CA VAL A 174 -28.41 -10.00 33.81
C VAL A 174 -29.25 -9.92 35.10
N LYS A 175 -30.48 -9.43 35.01
CA LYS A 175 -31.39 -9.36 36.17
C LYS A 175 -31.77 -10.73 36.70
N ARG A 176 -31.97 -11.72 35.83
CA ARG A 176 -32.26 -13.10 36.22
C ARG A 176 -31.11 -13.74 36.97
N ARG A 177 -29.86 -13.51 36.55
CA ARG A 177 -28.67 -14.12 37.15
C ARG A 177 -28.19 -13.41 38.42
N LEU A 178 -28.27 -12.08 38.48
CA LEU A 178 -27.76 -11.30 39.61
C LEU A 178 -28.84 -10.88 40.61
N GLY A 179 -30.12 -11.01 40.26
CA GLY A 179 -31.27 -10.44 40.97
C GLY A 179 -31.57 -9.00 40.52
N GLU A 180 -32.80 -8.52 40.74
CA GLU A 180 -33.26 -7.21 40.25
C GLU A 180 -32.37 -6.04 40.71
N GLU A 181 -32.01 -5.98 41.99
CA GLU A 181 -31.25 -4.86 42.55
C GLU A 181 -29.79 -4.83 42.05
N ARG A 182 -29.06 -5.95 42.17
CA ARG A 182 -27.68 -6.07 41.67
C ARG A 182 -27.64 -5.97 40.15
N GLY A 183 -28.59 -6.59 39.45
CA GLY A 183 -28.71 -6.52 38.00
C GLY A 183 -28.95 -5.10 37.51
N ALA A 184 -29.86 -4.35 38.14
CA ALA A 184 -30.09 -2.94 37.80
C ALA A 184 -28.83 -2.09 38.02
N LYS A 185 -28.10 -2.30 39.13
CA LYS A 185 -26.84 -1.60 39.40
C LYS A 185 -25.74 -1.95 38.39
N ALA A 186 -25.65 -3.21 37.97
CA ALA A 186 -24.72 -3.67 36.93
C ALA A 186 -25.02 -3.01 35.58
N LEU A 187 -26.29 -2.98 35.17
CA LEU A 187 -26.74 -2.34 33.94
C LEU A 187 -26.53 -0.81 33.98
N ALA A 188 -26.76 -0.17 35.12
CA ALA A 188 -26.50 1.26 35.30
C ALA A 188 -25.01 1.62 35.11
N ALA A 189 -24.08 0.74 35.50
CA ALA A 189 -22.65 0.95 35.25
C ALA A 189 -22.32 0.91 33.75
N ARG A 190 -22.95 0.00 33.00
CA ARG A 190 -22.83 -0.06 31.54
C ARG A 190 -23.40 1.19 30.88
N GLU A 191 -24.55 1.67 31.35
CA GLU A 191 -25.19 2.89 30.87
C GLU A 191 -24.33 4.13 31.15
N ALA A 192 -23.75 4.24 32.35
CA ALA A 192 -22.86 5.32 32.73
C ALA A 192 -21.59 5.39 31.85
N GLN A 193 -20.92 4.25 31.63
CA GLN A 193 -19.79 4.17 30.71
C GLN A 193 -20.18 4.63 29.30
N ARG A 194 -21.39 4.26 28.86
CA ARG A 194 -21.87 4.62 27.53
C ARG A 194 -22.18 6.11 27.41
N ALA A 195 -22.72 6.73 28.46
CA ALA A 195 -22.93 8.16 28.52
C ALA A 195 -21.60 8.94 28.44
N GLU A 196 -20.56 8.45 29.12
CA GLU A 196 -19.20 9.02 29.04
C GLU A 196 -18.64 8.93 27.61
N VAL A 197 -18.69 7.74 27.00
CA VAL A 197 -18.18 7.53 25.64
C VAL A 197 -18.97 8.34 24.60
N LYS A 198 -20.28 8.53 24.80
CA LYS A 198 -21.10 9.39 23.93
C LYS A 198 -20.59 10.83 23.90
N GLY A 199 -20.05 11.34 25.01
CA GLY A 199 -19.39 12.64 25.06
C GLY A 199 -18.14 12.70 24.18
N ALA A 200 -17.31 11.65 24.20
CA ALA A 200 -16.13 11.54 23.34
C ALA A 200 -16.51 11.39 21.86
N MET A 201 -17.54 10.60 21.56
CA MET A 201 -18.08 10.44 20.21
C MET A 201 -18.54 11.77 19.63
N LYS A 202 -19.30 12.57 20.40
CA LYS A 202 -19.75 13.90 19.97
C LYS A 202 -18.60 14.82 19.60
N LYS A 203 -17.57 14.92 20.45
CA LYS A 203 -16.37 15.73 20.16
C LYS A 203 -15.66 15.28 18.90
N PHE A 204 -15.54 13.96 18.70
CA PHE A 204 -14.96 13.40 17.49
C PHE A 204 -15.78 13.73 16.23
N LEU A 205 -17.10 13.58 16.31
CA LEU A 205 -18.03 13.84 15.21
C LEU A 205 -18.13 15.33 14.89
N GLU A 206 -18.06 16.22 15.87
CA GLU A 206 -18.10 17.68 15.68
C GLU A 206 -17.01 18.16 14.72
N ARG A 207 -15.79 17.62 14.84
CA ARG A 207 -14.68 17.88 13.90
C ARG A 207 -15.02 17.50 12.46
N TRP A 208 -15.76 16.41 12.27
CA TRP A 208 -16.13 15.92 10.94
C TRP A 208 -17.34 16.66 10.38
N ALA A 209 -18.34 16.88 11.22
CA ALA A 209 -19.48 17.73 10.92
C ALA A 209 -18.99 19.12 10.49
N SER A 210 -18.05 19.74 11.22
CA SER A 210 -17.48 21.04 10.88
C SER A 210 -16.75 21.05 9.54
N THR A 211 -16.00 19.98 9.23
CA THR A 211 -15.32 19.82 7.94
C THR A 211 -16.31 19.69 6.78
N GLY A 212 -17.48 19.09 7.02
CA GLY A 212 -18.57 18.97 6.04
C GLY A 212 -19.35 20.27 5.80
N ARG A 213 -19.28 21.24 6.72
CA ARG A 213 -19.99 22.53 6.61
C ARG A 213 -19.43 23.44 5.54
N VAL A 214 -18.10 23.52 5.45
CA VAL A 214 -17.40 24.50 4.57
C VAL A 214 -17.88 24.41 3.12
N PRO A 215 -17.95 23.22 2.47
CA PRO A 215 -18.42 23.14 1.09
C PRO A 215 -19.89 23.56 0.91
N MET A 216 -20.77 23.23 1.87
CA MET A 216 -22.18 23.64 1.81
C MET A 216 -22.35 25.15 2.01
N ASP A 217 -21.59 25.74 2.94
CA ASP A 217 -21.57 27.17 3.18
C ASP A 217 -21.08 27.92 1.93
N GLU A 218 -20.01 27.45 1.29
CA GLU A 218 -19.49 28.00 0.03
C GLU A 218 -20.52 27.92 -1.10
N GLU A 219 -21.17 26.76 -1.27
CA GLU A 219 -22.18 26.57 -2.32
C GLU A 219 -23.40 27.46 -2.11
N LEU A 220 -23.97 27.48 -0.91
CA LEU A 220 -25.11 28.34 -0.58
C LEU A 220 -24.76 29.81 -0.72
N ARG A 221 -23.53 30.21 -0.35
CA ARG A 221 -23.05 31.58 -0.54
C ARG A 221 -23.01 31.97 -2.01
N VAL A 222 -22.49 31.11 -2.89
CA VAL A 222 -22.49 31.35 -4.35
C VAL A 222 -23.92 31.53 -4.88
N LEU A 223 -24.87 30.71 -4.41
CA LEU A 223 -26.28 30.82 -4.80
C LEU A 223 -26.92 32.13 -4.29
N ILE A 224 -26.64 32.53 -3.05
CA ILE A 224 -27.13 33.81 -2.48
C ILE A 224 -26.52 35.00 -3.23
N GLU A 225 -25.23 34.97 -3.53
CA GLU A 225 -24.54 36.05 -4.26
C GLU A 225 -25.07 36.17 -5.70
N SER A 226 -25.37 35.03 -6.36
CA SER A 226 -26.06 35.01 -7.64
C SER A 226 -27.47 35.63 -7.54
N LEU A 227 -28.29 35.20 -6.58
CA LEU A 227 -29.62 35.79 -6.32
C LEU A 227 -29.54 37.30 -6.10
N ARG A 228 -28.58 37.74 -5.28
CA ARG A 228 -28.36 39.16 -4.96
C ARG A 228 -28.03 39.97 -6.20
N LYS A 229 -27.18 39.43 -7.08
CA LYS A 229 -26.75 40.08 -8.31
C LYS A 229 -27.89 40.23 -9.32
N GLU A 230 -28.65 39.15 -9.53
CA GLU A 230 -29.66 39.10 -10.60
C GLU A 230 -31.01 39.72 -10.18
N LEU A 231 -31.47 39.44 -8.95
CA LEU A 231 -32.79 39.91 -8.47
C LEU A 231 -32.73 41.23 -7.68
N LYS A 232 -31.55 41.63 -7.20
CA LYS A 232 -31.32 42.83 -6.36
C LYS A 232 -32.37 42.99 -5.22
N PRO A 233 -32.60 41.93 -4.41
CA PRO A 233 -33.55 42.00 -3.31
C PRO A 233 -33.09 43.01 -2.24
N ALA A 234 -34.05 43.51 -1.45
CA ALA A 234 -33.75 44.39 -0.32
C ALA A 234 -32.84 43.70 0.72
N GLN A 235 -32.07 44.48 1.46
CA GLN A 235 -31.01 43.95 2.35
C GLN A 235 -31.58 43.05 3.46
N ASP A 236 -32.76 43.36 4.00
CA ASP A 236 -33.47 42.53 4.97
C ASP A 236 -33.78 41.12 4.43
N LYS A 237 -34.12 41.03 3.13
CA LYS A 237 -34.32 39.76 2.45
C LYS A 237 -33.01 39.01 2.22
N VAL A 238 -31.92 39.71 1.90
CA VAL A 238 -30.58 39.10 1.80
C VAL A 238 -30.14 38.52 3.15
N ASP A 239 -30.35 39.25 4.24
CA ASP A 239 -30.01 38.81 5.59
C ASP A 239 -30.85 37.58 5.99
N ALA A 240 -32.15 37.58 5.63
CA ALA A 240 -33.03 36.42 5.82
C ALA A 240 -32.55 35.18 5.04
N LEU A 241 -32.04 35.35 3.82
CA LEU A 241 -31.46 34.26 3.02
C LEU A 241 -30.20 33.68 3.68
N PHE A 242 -29.27 34.51 4.16
CA PHE A 242 -28.09 34.04 4.89
C PHE A 242 -28.46 33.31 6.19
N ALA A 243 -29.44 33.81 6.94
CA ALA A 243 -29.94 33.13 8.14
C ALA A 243 -30.57 31.77 7.81
N ALA A 244 -31.34 31.68 6.72
CA ALA A 244 -31.96 30.43 6.29
C ALA A 244 -30.92 29.42 5.77
N ALA A 245 -29.89 29.87 5.06
CA ALA A 245 -28.77 29.04 4.63
C ALA A 245 -27.99 28.48 5.83
N LYS A 246 -27.64 29.33 6.81
CA LYS A 246 -27.00 28.88 8.05
C LYS A 246 -27.82 27.82 8.77
N LYS A 247 -29.13 28.04 8.91
CA LYS A 247 -30.04 27.07 9.51
C LYS A 247 -30.07 25.74 8.75
N LEU A 248 -30.07 25.77 7.41
CA LEU A 248 -30.02 24.56 6.59
C LEU A 248 -28.74 23.74 6.82
N VAL A 249 -27.59 24.42 6.93
CA VAL A 249 -26.30 23.77 7.22
C VAL A 249 -26.27 23.22 8.64
N ASP A 250 -26.78 23.97 9.62
CA ASP A 250 -26.90 23.54 11.02
C ASP A 250 -27.80 22.30 11.15
N ASP A 251 -28.99 22.33 10.54
CA ASP A 251 -29.95 21.22 10.56
C ASP A 251 -29.33 19.95 9.92
N HIS A 252 -28.56 20.10 8.82
CA HIS A 252 -27.86 18.99 8.18
C HIS A 252 -26.70 18.44 9.03
N ALA A 253 -25.84 19.30 9.57
CA ALA A 253 -24.73 18.90 10.43
C ALA A 253 -25.22 18.18 11.69
N ALA A 254 -26.32 18.64 12.29
CA ALA A 254 -26.96 17.98 13.41
C ALA A 254 -27.47 16.57 13.02
N SER A 255 -28.15 16.45 11.87
CA SER A 255 -28.62 15.16 11.35
C SER A 255 -27.47 14.17 11.14
N GLU A 256 -26.37 14.59 10.50
CA GLU A 256 -25.22 13.71 10.26
C GLU A 256 -24.46 13.38 11.55
N THR A 257 -24.45 14.28 12.54
CA THR A 257 -23.89 13.98 13.86
C THR A 257 -24.67 12.87 14.54
N VAL A 258 -26.01 12.93 14.54
CA VAL A 258 -26.87 11.86 15.09
C VAL A 258 -26.61 10.53 14.36
N ALA A 259 -26.51 10.58 13.04
CA ALA A 259 -26.24 9.39 12.23
C ALA A 259 -24.83 8.82 12.49
N GLY A 260 -23.84 9.68 12.68
CA GLY A 260 -22.48 9.29 13.06
C GLY A 260 -22.40 8.67 14.45
N GLU A 261 -23.21 9.17 15.40
CA GLU A 261 -23.34 8.58 16.74
C GLU A 261 -23.91 7.15 16.66
N ASP A 262 -24.91 6.92 15.83
CA ASP A 262 -25.49 5.60 15.60
C ASP A 262 -24.46 4.63 15.01
N LEU A 263 -23.75 5.07 13.96
CA LEU A 263 -22.67 4.30 13.33
C LEU A 263 -21.56 3.92 14.32
N LEU A 264 -21.08 4.85 15.14
CA LEU A 264 -20.05 4.56 16.15
C LEU A 264 -20.57 3.68 17.28
N SER A 265 -21.86 3.76 17.60
CA SER A 265 -22.51 2.91 18.61
C SER A 265 -22.61 1.45 18.18
N SER A 266 -22.57 1.17 16.87
CA SER A 266 -22.54 -0.19 16.32
C SER A 266 -21.20 -0.92 16.51
N LEU A 267 -20.13 -0.20 16.88
CA LEU A 267 -18.80 -0.77 17.06
C LEU A 267 -18.60 -1.24 18.51
N THR A 268 -17.89 -2.37 18.67
CA THR A 268 -17.40 -2.79 19.99
C THR A 268 -16.42 -1.75 20.54
N GLU A 269 -16.20 -1.74 21.85
CA GLU A 269 -15.41 -0.67 22.49
C GLU A 269 -13.99 -0.57 21.92
N ASP A 270 -13.28 -1.69 21.80
CA ASP A 270 -11.95 -1.76 21.17
C ASP A 270 -11.94 -1.14 19.76
N GLN A 271 -12.96 -1.45 18.94
CA GLN A 271 -13.03 -0.95 17.57
C GLN A 271 -13.36 0.53 17.52
N ARG A 272 -14.22 1.00 18.43
CA ARG A 272 -14.62 2.39 18.50
C ARG A 272 -13.43 3.27 18.84
N VAL A 273 -12.63 2.87 19.84
CA VAL A 273 -11.38 3.56 20.20
C VAL A 273 -10.42 3.60 19.01
N VAL A 274 -10.22 2.48 18.33
CA VAL A 274 -9.36 2.43 17.13
C VAL A 274 -9.89 3.35 16.01
N THR A 275 -11.20 3.35 15.79
CA THR A 275 -11.86 4.16 14.74
C THR A 275 -11.76 5.65 15.04
N MET A 276 -11.92 6.04 16.30
CA MET A 276 -11.77 7.42 16.75
C MET A 276 -10.30 7.87 16.82
N GLY A 277 -9.35 6.95 16.98
CA GLY A 277 -7.91 7.23 17.06
C GLY A 277 -7.16 7.22 15.72
N GLN A 278 -7.68 6.57 14.67
CA GLN A 278 -7.06 6.57 13.34
C GLN A 278 -7.65 7.67 12.45
N GLY A 279 -6.86 8.71 12.21
CA GLY A 279 -7.27 9.84 11.36
C GLY A 279 -7.59 9.41 9.92
N ASN A 280 -8.78 9.80 9.46
CA ASN A 280 -9.19 10.08 8.07
C ASN A 280 -10.20 9.17 7.37
N SER A 281 -10.52 7.95 7.84
CA SER A 281 -11.47 7.09 7.10
C SER A 281 -12.95 7.28 7.46
N PHE A 282 -13.26 7.68 8.70
CA PHE A 282 -14.65 7.82 9.16
C PHE A 282 -15.42 8.95 8.45
N SER A 283 -14.70 9.97 7.94
CA SER A 283 -15.29 11.08 7.18
C SER A 283 -16.06 10.63 5.95
N THR A 284 -15.69 9.49 5.36
CA THR A 284 -16.36 8.90 4.18
C THR A 284 -17.80 8.44 4.47
N ARG A 285 -18.18 8.30 5.74
CA ARG A 285 -19.53 7.92 6.17
C ARG A 285 -20.50 9.10 6.31
N PHE A 286 -19.98 10.33 6.28
CA PHE A 286 -20.82 11.52 6.28
C PHE A 286 -21.41 11.73 4.89
N VAL A 287 -22.73 11.74 4.79
CA VAL A 287 -23.43 11.98 3.54
C VAL A 287 -23.54 13.48 3.34
N ARG A 288 -22.96 13.97 2.25
CA ARG A 288 -23.10 15.38 1.85
C ARG A 288 -24.25 15.48 0.85
N PRO A 289 -25.18 16.44 1.00
CA PRO A 289 -26.17 16.68 -0.04
C PRO A 289 -25.43 17.11 -1.30
N LYS A 290 -25.70 16.44 -2.42
CA LYS A 290 -25.17 16.82 -3.73
C LYS A 290 -25.72 18.18 -4.13
N GLY A 291 -24.97 18.88 -4.98
CA GLY A 291 -25.36 20.20 -5.47
C GLY A 291 -26.81 20.27 -5.94
N ALA A 292 -27.32 19.30 -6.72
CA ALA A 292 -28.73 19.32 -7.15
C ALA A 292 -29.77 19.18 -6.00
N ASP A 293 -29.49 18.35 -4.98
CA ASP A 293 -30.39 18.17 -3.84
C ASP A 293 -30.34 19.37 -2.89
N LEU A 294 -29.15 19.94 -2.70
CA LEU A 294 -28.95 21.16 -1.93
C LEU A 294 -29.59 22.36 -2.64
N GLU A 295 -29.36 22.52 -3.94
CA GLU A 295 -29.97 23.53 -4.80
C GLU A 295 -31.50 23.43 -4.77
N LYS A 296 -32.09 22.23 -4.80
CA LYS A 296 -33.54 22.04 -4.68
C LYS A 296 -34.07 22.51 -3.33
N LYS A 297 -33.49 22.05 -2.23
CA LYS A 297 -33.88 22.49 -0.88
C LYS A 297 -33.70 23.99 -0.70
N TRP A 298 -32.60 24.53 -1.22
CA TRP A 298 -32.33 25.96 -1.22
C TRP A 298 -33.37 26.74 -2.02
N THR A 299 -33.75 26.25 -3.20
CA THR A 299 -34.77 26.88 -4.06
C THR A 299 -36.11 27.00 -3.34
N GLU A 300 -36.53 25.95 -2.63
CA GLU A 300 -37.76 25.98 -1.83
C GLU A 300 -37.69 27.02 -0.70
N ILE A 301 -36.53 27.16 -0.04
CA ILE A 301 -36.28 28.14 1.02
C ILE A 301 -36.24 29.58 0.47
N ALA A 302 -35.56 29.77 -0.65
CA ALA A 302 -35.46 31.05 -1.34
C ALA A 302 -36.84 31.51 -1.83
N ALA A 303 -37.66 30.60 -2.38
CA ALA A 303 -39.02 30.89 -2.83
C ALA A 303 -39.93 31.34 -1.68
N LYS A 304 -39.80 30.73 -0.49
CA LYS A 304 -40.51 31.17 0.72
C LYS A 304 -40.08 32.57 1.20
N THR A 305 -38.84 32.97 0.90
CA THR A 305 -38.27 34.24 1.38
C THR A 305 -38.53 35.39 0.41
N LEU A 306 -38.36 35.14 -0.89
CA LEU A 306 -38.40 36.12 -1.97
C LEU A 306 -39.68 36.08 -2.83
N GLY A 307 -40.48 35.01 -2.71
CA GLY A 307 -41.61 34.71 -3.59
C GLY A 307 -41.25 33.73 -4.72
N GLU A 308 -42.22 32.94 -5.17
CA GLU A 308 -42.00 31.89 -6.17
C GLU A 308 -41.64 32.42 -7.56
N GLU A 309 -42.26 33.51 -7.99
CA GLU A 309 -42.06 34.08 -9.33
C GLU A 309 -40.66 34.69 -9.53
N PRO A 310 -40.12 35.52 -8.61
CA PRO A 310 -38.74 36.00 -8.71
C PRO A 310 -37.71 34.87 -8.73
N VAL A 311 -37.90 33.84 -7.91
CA VAL A 311 -36.99 32.68 -7.86
C VAL A 311 -37.08 31.87 -9.15
N ARG A 312 -38.27 31.67 -9.72
CA ARG A 312 -38.46 31.01 -11.02
C ARG A 312 -37.73 31.73 -12.15
N ASN A 313 -37.74 33.07 -12.15
CA ASN A 313 -37.01 33.86 -13.14
C ASN A 313 -35.49 33.78 -12.96
N TRP A 314 -35.00 33.82 -11.71
CA TRP A 314 -33.59 33.60 -11.41
C TRP A 314 -33.10 32.22 -11.86
N LEU A 315 -33.89 31.16 -11.64
CA LEU A 315 -33.54 29.80 -12.10
C LEU A 315 -33.33 29.71 -13.61
N LYS A 316 -34.10 30.47 -14.42
CA LYS A 316 -33.88 30.55 -15.87
C LYS A 316 -32.52 31.16 -16.21
N ILE A 317 -32.18 32.27 -15.56
CA ILE A 317 -30.89 32.96 -15.75
C ILE A 317 -29.73 32.06 -15.32
N VAL A 318 -29.85 31.37 -14.19
CA VAL A 318 -28.83 30.42 -13.71
C VAL A 318 -28.68 29.22 -14.64
N ALA A 319 -29.76 28.73 -15.24
CA ALA A 319 -29.69 27.66 -16.23
C ALA A 319 -28.91 28.09 -17.49
N GLU A 320 -29.10 29.31 -17.96
CA GLU A 320 -28.33 29.88 -19.07
C GLU A 320 -26.84 30.05 -18.71
N GLN A 321 -26.55 30.57 -17.51
CA GLN A 321 -25.17 30.69 -17.01
C GLN A 321 -24.50 29.32 -16.83
N LYS A 322 -25.25 28.32 -16.37
CA LYS A 322 -24.79 26.93 -16.26
C LYS A 322 -24.39 26.39 -17.63
N ALA A 323 -25.24 26.53 -18.65
CA ALA A 323 -24.93 26.08 -20.00
C ALA A 323 -23.66 26.76 -20.55
N LYS A 324 -23.49 28.06 -20.29
CA LYS A 324 -22.28 28.80 -20.66
C LYS A 324 -21.02 28.28 -19.96
N HIS A 325 -21.05 28.12 -18.64
CA HIS A 325 -19.90 27.62 -17.88
C HIS A 325 -19.55 26.17 -18.26
N GLU A 326 -20.55 25.32 -18.51
CA GLU A 326 -20.31 23.95 -18.99
C GLU A 326 -19.58 23.95 -20.34
N THR A 327 -19.96 24.85 -21.25
CA THR A 327 -19.26 25.00 -22.55
C THR A 327 -17.80 25.43 -22.35
N GLU A 328 -17.55 26.42 -21.49
CA GLU A 328 -16.20 26.90 -21.19
C GLU A 328 -15.34 25.80 -20.51
N LEU A 329 -15.93 25.00 -19.62
CA LEU A 329 -15.25 23.89 -18.93
C LEU A 329 -14.97 22.72 -19.88
N VAL A 330 -15.87 22.43 -20.82
CA VAL A 330 -15.63 21.44 -21.89
C VAL A 330 -14.46 21.88 -22.76
N ASP A 331 -14.36 23.17 -23.10
CA ASP A 331 -13.20 23.70 -23.83
C ASP A 331 -11.91 23.60 -23.01
N ALA A 332 -11.99 23.73 -21.69
CA ALA A 332 -10.86 23.56 -20.78
C ALA A 332 -10.41 22.09 -20.62
N LEU A 333 -11.11 21.11 -21.21
CA LEU A 333 -10.68 19.70 -21.21
C LEU A 333 -9.53 19.41 -22.17
N LYS A 334 -9.23 20.29 -23.14
CA LYS A 334 -8.21 20.05 -24.18
C LYS A 334 -6.84 19.59 -23.64
N PRO A 335 -6.28 20.17 -22.56
CA PRO A 335 -5.03 19.66 -21.97
C PRO A 335 -5.16 18.24 -21.41
N SER A 336 -6.31 17.90 -20.82
CA SER A 336 -6.59 16.53 -20.36
C SER A 336 -6.70 15.56 -21.53
N GLU A 337 -7.38 15.94 -22.61
CA GLU A 337 -7.48 15.14 -23.84
C GLU A 337 -6.09 14.87 -24.44
N MET A 338 -5.22 15.90 -24.49
CA MET A 338 -3.87 15.77 -25.03
C MET A 338 -3.00 14.84 -24.19
N GLN A 339 -3.01 14.98 -22.86
CA GLN A 339 -2.22 14.12 -21.99
C GLN A 339 -2.75 12.68 -21.98
N ALA A 340 -4.07 12.51 -21.94
CA ALA A 340 -4.72 11.21 -22.04
C ALA A 340 -4.35 10.52 -23.37
N ARG A 341 -4.31 11.28 -24.47
CA ARG A 341 -3.86 10.78 -25.77
C ARG A 341 -2.43 10.27 -25.71
N ILE A 342 -1.49 11.06 -25.18
CA ILE A 342 -0.08 10.64 -25.00
C ILE A 342 -0.01 9.33 -24.20
N GLN A 343 -0.73 9.26 -23.07
CA GLN A 343 -0.76 8.05 -22.23
C GLN A 343 -1.32 6.83 -22.99
N MET A 344 -2.38 7.01 -23.77
CA MET A 344 -3.00 5.93 -24.53
C MET A 344 -2.17 5.51 -25.74
N GLU A 345 -1.51 6.46 -26.41
CA GLU A 345 -0.54 6.19 -27.48
C GLU A 345 0.62 5.36 -26.95
N GLU A 346 1.17 5.71 -25.78
CA GLU A 346 2.22 4.91 -25.13
C GLU A 346 1.75 3.51 -24.77
N LEU A 347 0.55 3.40 -24.20
CA LEU A 347 -0.02 2.12 -23.79
C LEU A 347 -0.25 1.20 -24.99
N ILE A 348 -0.87 1.72 -26.06
CA ILE A 348 -1.19 0.91 -27.24
C ILE A 348 0.03 0.65 -28.12
N ALA A 349 1.04 1.53 -28.11
CA ALA A 349 2.30 1.28 -28.80
C ALA A 349 2.98 0.01 -28.27
N ARG A 350 2.91 -0.24 -26.94
CA ARG A 350 3.41 -1.49 -26.34
C ARG A 350 2.68 -2.72 -26.89
N GLU A 351 1.37 -2.61 -27.13
CA GLU A 351 0.58 -3.68 -27.73
C GLU A 351 0.93 -3.88 -29.22
N VAL A 352 1.00 -2.80 -29.99
CA VAL A 352 1.44 -2.82 -31.40
C VAL A 352 2.79 -3.53 -31.53
N ASP A 353 3.72 -3.19 -30.65
CA ASP A 353 5.07 -3.78 -30.62
C ASP A 353 5.03 -5.26 -30.27
N SER A 354 4.13 -5.63 -29.36
CA SER A 354 3.91 -7.03 -28.98
C SER A 354 3.42 -7.86 -30.18
N TYR A 355 2.45 -7.37 -30.95
CA TYR A 355 1.96 -8.07 -32.14
C TYR A 355 3.00 -8.07 -33.27
N ALA A 356 3.64 -6.94 -33.52
CA ALA A 356 4.65 -6.83 -34.58
C ALA A 356 5.86 -7.74 -34.33
N GLY A 357 6.35 -7.80 -33.10
CA GLY A 357 7.50 -8.62 -32.73
C GLY A 357 7.20 -10.12 -32.66
N ALA A 358 6.02 -10.51 -32.17
CA ALA A 358 5.69 -11.92 -31.99
C ALA A 358 5.22 -12.63 -33.28
N LEU A 359 4.68 -11.88 -34.24
CA LEU A 359 4.12 -12.43 -35.48
C LEU A 359 4.96 -12.14 -36.72
N ASP A 360 6.10 -11.44 -36.57
CA ASP A 360 7.00 -11.04 -37.66
C ASP A 360 6.24 -10.40 -38.83
N LEU A 361 5.48 -9.36 -38.52
CA LEU A 361 4.55 -8.74 -39.46
C LEU A 361 5.31 -8.01 -40.58
N ASP A 362 4.86 -8.19 -41.82
CA ASP A 362 5.29 -7.36 -42.94
C ASP A 362 4.89 -5.88 -42.75
N ASP A 363 5.54 -4.99 -43.52
CA ASP A 363 5.33 -3.55 -43.43
C ASP A 363 3.87 -3.11 -43.69
N GLU A 364 3.14 -3.85 -44.53
CA GLU A 364 1.75 -3.52 -44.86
C GLU A 364 0.82 -3.83 -43.68
N ARG A 365 0.96 -5.03 -43.08
CA ARG A 365 0.21 -5.46 -41.89
C ARG A 365 0.58 -4.60 -40.69
N LYS A 366 1.85 -4.23 -40.53
CA LYS A 366 2.30 -3.33 -39.48
C LYS A 366 1.63 -1.96 -39.57
N LYS A 367 1.59 -1.34 -40.77
CA LYS A 367 0.87 -0.08 -40.98
C LYS A 367 -0.63 -0.19 -40.67
N LYS A 368 -1.27 -1.31 -41.02
CA LYS A 368 -2.68 -1.57 -40.67
C LYS A 368 -2.89 -1.67 -39.17
N LEU A 369 -1.96 -2.31 -38.45
CA LEU A 369 -1.98 -2.40 -36.99
C LEU A 369 -1.78 -1.04 -36.31
N GLU A 370 -0.84 -0.22 -36.79
CA GLU A 370 -0.60 1.14 -36.31
C GLU A 370 -1.81 2.06 -36.55
N ALA A 371 -2.45 1.95 -37.72
CA ALA A 371 -3.68 2.68 -38.01
C ALA A 371 -4.83 2.25 -37.09
N LEU A 372 -4.94 0.95 -36.81
CA LEU A 372 -5.93 0.42 -35.86
C LEU A 372 -5.68 0.94 -34.44
N ALA A 373 -4.42 1.03 -34.03
CA ALA A 373 -4.03 1.59 -32.73
C ALA A 373 -4.46 3.06 -32.61
N GLY A 374 -4.26 3.86 -33.66
CA GLY A 374 -4.74 5.24 -33.71
C GLY A 374 -6.27 5.34 -33.53
N GLN A 375 -7.03 4.48 -34.20
CA GLN A 375 -8.49 4.42 -34.04
C GLN A 375 -8.92 4.05 -32.61
N ALA A 376 -8.19 3.14 -31.96
CA ALA A 376 -8.45 2.74 -30.59
C ALA A 376 -8.12 3.85 -29.58
N VAL A 377 -7.06 4.63 -29.82
CA VAL A 377 -6.78 5.84 -29.04
C VAL A 377 -7.91 6.85 -29.20
N ASP A 378 -8.36 7.12 -30.43
CA ASP A 378 -9.46 8.07 -30.64
C ASP A 378 -10.76 7.63 -29.95
N ALA A 379 -11.11 6.34 -30.04
CA ALA A 379 -12.26 5.77 -29.34
C ALA A 379 -12.13 5.90 -27.81
N SER A 380 -10.94 5.64 -27.26
CA SER A 380 -10.63 5.79 -25.83
C SER A 380 -10.81 7.23 -25.35
N ILE A 381 -10.30 8.21 -26.10
CA ILE A 381 -10.44 9.63 -25.78
C ILE A 381 -11.91 10.07 -25.90
N GLU A 382 -12.64 9.60 -26.92
CA GLU A 382 -14.05 9.92 -27.07
C GLU A 382 -14.90 9.38 -25.90
N ALA A 383 -14.67 8.12 -25.49
CA ALA A 383 -15.34 7.50 -24.36
C ALA A 383 -15.03 8.26 -23.05
N SER A 384 -13.75 8.54 -22.80
CA SER A 384 -13.31 9.27 -21.61
C SER A 384 -13.89 10.69 -21.58
N ARG A 385 -13.89 11.39 -22.72
CA ARG A 385 -14.47 12.74 -22.85
C ARG A 385 -15.95 12.76 -22.49
N LYS A 386 -16.73 11.77 -22.92
CA LYS A 386 -18.16 11.65 -22.55
C LYS A 386 -18.34 11.55 -21.03
N GLU A 387 -17.49 10.77 -20.35
CA GLU A 387 -17.53 10.64 -18.89
C GLU A 387 -17.06 11.90 -18.17
N TRP A 388 -16.02 12.58 -18.65
CA TRP A 388 -15.55 13.83 -18.08
C TRP A 388 -16.62 14.92 -18.20
N ILE A 389 -17.28 15.02 -19.36
CA ILE A 389 -18.42 15.94 -19.56
C ILE A 389 -19.56 15.61 -18.61
N LYS A 390 -19.93 14.34 -18.48
CA LYS A 390 -20.95 13.90 -17.52
C LYS A 390 -20.58 14.27 -16.07
N THR A 391 -19.29 14.19 -15.74
CA THR A 391 -18.77 14.60 -14.43
C THR A 391 -18.90 16.11 -14.22
N ILE A 392 -18.51 16.92 -15.22
CA ILE A 392 -18.65 18.39 -15.20
C ILE A 392 -20.12 18.80 -15.04
N GLN A 393 -21.03 18.16 -15.77
CA GLN A 393 -22.47 18.41 -15.69
C GLN A 393 -23.05 18.12 -14.29
N GLY A 394 -22.38 17.24 -13.54
CA GLY A 394 -22.72 16.91 -12.16
C GLY A 394 -22.17 17.87 -11.10
N TRP A 395 -21.28 18.82 -11.47
CA TRP A 395 -20.69 19.76 -10.52
C TRP A 395 -21.70 20.79 -10.02
N SER A 396 -21.51 21.20 -8.76
CA SER A 396 -22.21 22.33 -8.14
C SER A 396 -21.86 23.67 -8.80
N ALA A 397 -22.64 24.71 -8.50
CA ALA A 397 -22.34 26.07 -8.95
C ALA A 397 -20.97 26.57 -8.46
N ALA A 398 -20.60 26.26 -7.21
CA ALA A 398 -19.31 26.64 -6.63
C ALA A 398 -18.14 25.91 -7.31
N GLU A 399 -18.26 24.60 -7.55
CA GLU A 399 -17.22 23.83 -8.24
C GLU A 399 -16.97 24.33 -9.67
N ARG A 400 -18.04 24.68 -10.40
CA ARG A 400 -17.93 25.26 -11.76
C ARG A 400 -17.20 26.62 -11.76
N GLN A 401 -17.30 27.40 -10.69
CA GLN A 401 -16.60 28.70 -10.58
C GLN A 401 -15.16 28.57 -10.07
N GLY A 402 -14.92 27.64 -9.12
CA GLY A 402 -13.64 27.52 -8.43
C GLY A 402 -12.60 26.64 -9.12
N ARG A 403 -13.04 25.63 -9.89
CA ARG A 403 -12.12 24.70 -10.54
C ARG A 403 -11.67 25.27 -11.90
N ARG A 404 -10.40 25.62 -12.00
CA ARG A 404 -9.70 25.93 -13.26
C ARG A 404 -8.54 24.95 -13.44
N ASN A 405 -8.19 24.60 -14.68
CA ASN A 405 -7.11 23.66 -15.03
C ASN A 405 -7.33 22.24 -14.49
N ILE A 406 -8.37 21.57 -14.98
CA ILE A 406 -8.83 20.30 -14.43
C ILE A 406 -8.24 19.17 -15.23
N TYR A 407 -7.54 18.28 -14.53
CA TYR A 407 -6.97 17.07 -15.11
C TYR A 407 -7.90 15.88 -14.84
N PHE A 408 -8.30 15.18 -15.90
CA PHE A 408 -9.00 13.91 -15.80
C PHE A 408 -8.14 12.76 -16.33
N GLY A 409 -8.10 11.66 -15.59
CA GLY A 409 -7.48 10.42 -16.06
C GLY A 409 -8.41 9.60 -16.96
N VAL A 410 -7.81 8.67 -17.72
CA VAL A 410 -8.54 7.64 -18.46
C VAL A 410 -8.86 6.49 -17.52
N ASN A 411 -10.14 6.14 -17.43
CA ASN A 411 -10.59 4.97 -16.67
C ASN A 411 -10.12 3.68 -17.33
N GLU A 412 -9.93 2.63 -16.53
CA GLU A 412 -9.38 1.35 -17.01
C GLU A 412 -10.18 0.75 -18.17
N GLU A 413 -11.52 0.80 -18.09
CA GLU A 413 -12.42 0.30 -19.14
C GLU A 413 -12.34 1.11 -20.43
N ASN A 414 -11.96 2.38 -20.31
CA ASN A 414 -11.81 3.29 -21.45
C ASN A 414 -10.41 3.27 -22.05
N GLN A 415 -9.49 2.43 -21.57
CA GLN A 415 -8.15 2.33 -22.16
C GLN A 415 -8.20 1.84 -23.60
N ALA A 416 -7.27 2.33 -24.43
CA ALA A 416 -7.23 2.01 -25.87
C ALA A 416 -7.21 0.49 -26.17
N PRO A 417 -6.41 -0.36 -25.49
CA PRO A 417 -6.42 -1.81 -25.72
C PRO A 417 -7.74 -2.51 -25.35
N LYS A 418 -8.60 -1.87 -24.55
CA LYS A 418 -9.91 -2.43 -24.15
C LYS A 418 -11.06 -1.97 -25.07
N GLN A 419 -10.79 -1.05 -26.01
CA GLN A 419 -11.82 -0.57 -26.92
C GLN A 419 -12.27 -1.66 -27.88
N THR A 420 -13.56 -1.69 -28.19
CA THR A 420 -14.16 -2.66 -29.13
C THR A 420 -13.55 -2.56 -30.53
N VAL A 421 -13.16 -1.36 -30.97
CA VAL A 421 -12.48 -1.16 -32.25
C VAL A 421 -11.15 -1.91 -32.30
N TRP A 422 -10.39 -1.93 -31.20
CA TRP A 422 -9.14 -2.67 -31.10
C TRP A 422 -9.40 -4.18 -31.17
N THR A 423 -10.25 -4.71 -30.29
CA THR A 423 -10.50 -6.15 -30.21
C THR A 423 -11.12 -6.73 -31.49
N GLU A 424 -12.08 -6.05 -32.10
CA GLU A 424 -12.67 -6.46 -33.39
C GLU A 424 -11.74 -6.20 -34.58
N GLY A 425 -10.90 -5.17 -34.53
CA GLY A 425 -9.91 -4.89 -35.56
C GLY A 425 -8.81 -5.95 -35.60
N LEU A 426 -8.31 -6.35 -34.44
CA LEU A 426 -7.36 -7.47 -34.30
C LEU A 426 -7.97 -8.76 -34.86
N LYS A 427 -9.28 -8.97 -34.68
CA LYS A 427 -9.96 -10.15 -35.23
C LYS A 427 -9.91 -10.24 -36.74
N LYS A 428 -9.93 -9.08 -37.41
CA LYS A 428 -9.88 -8.97 -38.88
C LYS A 428 -8.45 -8.99 -39.42
N LEU A 429 -7.48 -8.52 -38.64
CA LEU A 429 -6.09 -8.39 -39.08
C LEU A 429 -5.27 -9.70 -38.89
N PHE A 430 -5.65 -10.52 -37.92
CA PHE A 430 -4.94 -11.74 -37.55
C PHE A 430 -5.82 -12.98 -37.72
N THR A 431 -5.19 -14.07 -38.13
CA THR A 431 -5.78 -15.40 -38.16
C THR A 431 -5.98 -15.94 -36.74
N GLU A 432 -6.87 -16.92 -36.55
CA GLU A 432 -7.06 -17.57 -35.25
C GLU A 432 -5.78 -18.22 -34.72
N GLU A 433 -4.95 -18.77 -35.60
CA GLU A 433 -3.67 -19.38 -35.22
C GLU A 433 -2.66 -18.33 -34.71
N GLU A 434 -2.59 -17.15 -35.33
CA GLU A 434 -1.75 -16.06 -34.85
C GLU A 434 -2.23 -15.52 -33.49
N LYS A 435 -3.55 -15.40 -33.29
CA LYS A 435 -4.13 -15.00 -32.00
C LYS A 435 -3.82 -16.02 -30.91
N ARG A 436 -4.00 -17.31 -31.21
CA ARG A 436 -3.63 -18.40 -30.29
C ARG A 436 -2.15 -18.30 -29.90
N ARG A 437 -1.26 -18.05 -30.87
CA ARG A 437 0.18 -17.85 -30.63
C ARG A 437 0.46 -16.67 -29.69
N MET A 438 -0.29 -15.58 -29.83
CA MET A 438 -0.19 -14.41 -28.94
C MET A 438 -0.64 -14.74 -27.52
N GLU A 439 -1.80 -15.40 -27.36
CA GLU A 439 -2.34 -15.81 -26.07
C GLU A 439 -1.40 -16.79 -25.35
N GLU A 440 -0.87 -17.77 -26.08
CA GLU A 440 0.16 -18.70 -25.59
C GLU A 440 1.43 -17.96 -25.17
N GLY A 441 1.85 -16.94 -25.93
CA GLY A 441 2.97 -16.08 -25.58
C GLY A 441 2.75 -15.31 -24.27
N VAL A 442 1.54 -14.78 -24.04
CA VAL A 442 1.15 -14.11 -22.78
C VAL A 442 1.18 -15.11 -21.62
N ALA A 443 0.54 -16.26 -21.78
CA ALA A 443 0.52 -17.31 -20.75
C ALA A 443 1.94 -17.82 -20.41
N ALA A 444 2.79 -17.97 -21.42
CA ALA A 444 4.19 -18.36 -21.24
C ALA A 444 4.99 -17.30 -20.48
N ARG A 445 4.83 -16.00 -20.81
CA ARG A 445 5.46 -14.89 -20.06
C ARG A 445 5.03 -14.88 -18.61
N ARG A 446 3.71 -14.98 -18.36
CA ARG A 446 3.18 -15.07 -17.00
C ARG A 446 3.79 -16.24 -16.23
N THR A 447 3.88 -17.41 -16.85
CA THR A 447 4.49 -18.61 -16.24
C THR A 447 5.97 -18.39 -15.88
N ARG A 448 6.73 -17.70 -16.75
CA ARG A 448 8.14 -17.34 -16.48
C ARG A 448 8.26 -16.34 -15.34
N LEU A 449 7.40 -15.32 -15.31
CA LEU A 449 7.39 -14.31 -14.24
C LEU A 449 7.04 -14.94 -12.88
N VAL A 450 6.04 -15.83 -12.82
CA VAL A 450 5.74 -16.62 -11.61
C VAL A 450 6.98 -17.41 -11.17
N GLY A 451 7.68 -18.03 -12.12
CA GLY A 451 8.92 -18.75 -11.85
C GLY A 451 10.01 -17.85 -11.27
N ALA A 452 10.27 -16.69 -11.88
CA ALA A 452 11.28 -15.74 -11.44
C ALA A 452 10.99 -15.19 -10.04
N LEU A 453 9.72 -14.83 -9.76
CA LEU A 453 9.33 -14.34 -8.44
C LEU A 453 9.37 -15.45 -7.37
N THR A 454 9.02 -16.68 -7.75
CA THR A 454 9.14 -17.85 -6.85
C THR A 454 10.61 -18.14 -6.53
N ALA A 455 11.49 -18.12 -7.53
CA ALA A 455 12.92 -18.30 -7.34
C ALA A 455 13.51 -17.18 -6.46
N SER A 456 13.10 -15.94 -6.66
CA SER A 456 13.50 -14.80 -5.82
C SER A 456 12.98 -14.94 -4.39
N THR A 457 11.75 -15.41 -4.21
CA THR A 457 11.21 -15.73 -2.88
C THR A 457 12.06 -16.78 -2.17
N LEU A 458 12.40 -17.87 -2.87
CA LEU A 458 13.27 -18.91 -2.33
C LEU A 458 14.67 -18.38 -2.02
N ALA A 459 15.26 -17.55 -2.88
CA ALA A 459 16.57 -16.95 -2.66
C ALA A 459 16.59 -16.02 -1.43
N GLU A 460 15.51 -15.26 -1.20
CA GLU A 460 15.36 -14.42 -0.01
C GLU A 460 15.17 -15.25 1.26
N MET A 461 14.39 -16.34 1.21
CA MET A 461 14.25 -17.27 2.34
C MET A 461 15.54 -18.06 2.61
N ASP A 462 16.34 -18.32 1.58
CA ASP A 462 17.61 -19.07 1.66
C ASP A 462 18.62 -18.38 2.59
N LYS A 463 18.57 -17.05 2.71
CA LYS A 463 19.41 -16.26 3.64
C LYS A 463 19.30 -16.76 5.08
N THR A 464 18.12 -17.23 5.49
CA THR A 464 17.87 -17.76 6.84
C THR A 464 17.81 -19.29 6.87
N LEU A 465 17.30 -19.93 5.82
CA LEU A 465 17.04 -21.37 5.80
C LEU A 465 18.24 -22.21 5.34
N ALA A 466 19.15 -21.61 4.58
CA ALA A 466 20.28 -22.30 3.94
C ALA A 466 19.83 -23.56 3.19
N LEU A 467 18.89 -23.40 2.26
CA LEU A 467 18.32 -24.44 1.42
C LEU A 467 19.38 -25.06 0.49
N GLY A 468 19.39 -26.40 0.43
CA GLY A 468 20.12 -27.14 -0.60
C GLY A 468 19.44 -27.07 -1.97
N VAL A 469 20.18 -27.43 -3.03
CA VAL A 469 19.66 -27.49 -4.42
C VAL A 469 18.42 -28.38 -4.50
N THR A 470 18.45 -29.58 -3.91
CA THR A 470 17.31 -30.50 -3.89
C THR A 470 16.10 -29.94 -3.14
N GLN A 471 16.33 -29.18 -2.06
CA GLN A 471 15.25 -28.56 -1.30
C GLN A 471 14.55 -27.46 -2.12
N ARG A 472 15.33 -26.61 -2.80
CA ARG A 472 14.79 -25.58 -3.71
C ARG A 472 13.96 -26.20 -4.84
N ALA A 473 14.49 -27.23 -5.49
CA ALA A 473 13.78 -27.94 -6.56
C ALA A 473 12.45 -28.57 -6.09
N ALA A 474 12.39 -29.06 -4.85
CA ALA A 474 11.16 -29.61 -4.27
C ALA A 474 10.16 -28.54 -3.83
N LEU A 475 10.63 -27.39 -3.35
CA LEU A 475 9.77 -26.30 -2.86
C LEU A 475 9.19 -25.43 -3.98
N GLU A 476 9.94 -25.18 -5.05
CA GLU A 476 9.53 -24.31 -6.14
C GLU A 476 8.14 -24.65 -6.73
N PRO A 477 7.83 -25.91 -7.14
CA PRO A 477 6.51 -26.24 -7.68
C PRO A 477 5.39 -26.10 -6.63
N LEU A 478 5.70 -26.22 -5.35
CA LEU A 478 4.73 -26.05 -4.27
C LEU A 478 4.41 -24.58 -3.98
N LEU A 479 5.37 -23.68 -4.24
CA LEU A 479 5.23 -22.25 -4.00
C LEU A 479 4.60 -21.51 -5.17
N ARG A 480 4.80 -21.94 -6.42
CA ARG A 480 4.26 -21.27 -7.61
C ARG A 480 2.77 -20.90 -7.49
N PRO A 481 1.85 -21.80 -7.08
CA PRO A 481 0.43 -21.45 -6.94
C PRO A 481 0.13 -20.44 -5.81
N LEU A 482 1.02 -20.32 -4.82
CA LEU A 482 0.88 -19.39 -3.70
C LEU A 482 1.43 -18.00 -4.05
N ILE A 483 2.44 -17.95 -4.93
CA ILE A 483 3.10 -16.72 -5.39
C ILE A 483 2.36 -16.09 -6.56
N GLU A 484 1.78 -16.87 -7.47
CA GLU A 484 1.06 -16.36 -8.65
C GLU A 484 0.01 -15.27 -8.32
N PRO A 485 -0.82 -15.40 -7.26
CA PRO A 485 -1.80 -14.36 -6.92
C PRO A 485 -1.19 -13.03 -6.46
N LEU A 486 0.12 -12.97 -6.19
CA LEU A 486 0.80 -11.73 -5.84
C LEU A 486 1.17 -10.90 -7.07
N LEU A 487 1.24 -11.51 -8.25
CA LEU A 487 1.55 -10.79 -9.47
C LEU A 487 0.49 -9.74 -9.75
N ARG A 488 0.94 -8.50 -9.98
CA ARG A 488 0.08 -7.45 -10.50
C ARG A 488 -0.23 -7.73 -11.97
N ASP A 489 -1.36 -7.22 -12.44
CA ASP A 489 -1.73 -7.32 -13.85
C ASP A 489 -0.64 -6.69 -14.73
N ASP A 490 -0.38 -7.26 -15.90
CA ASP A 490 0.70 -6.86 -16.82
C ASP A 490 0.54 -5.40 -17.29
N ALA A 491 -0.69 -4.88 -17.22
CA ALA A 491 -1.06 -3.50 -17.51
C ALA A 491 -0.61 -2.48 -16.44
N HIS A 492 -0.27 -2.92 -15.22
CA HIS A 492 0.24 -2.01 -14.20
C HIS A 492 1.69 -1.63 -14.50
N GLU A 493 1.93 -0.32 -14.58
CA GLU A 493 3.27 0.21 -14.86
C GLU A 493 4.26 -0.05 -13.71
N TYR A 494 3.78 -0.06 -12.47
CA TYR A 494 4.61 -0.16 -11.26
C TYR A 494 4.30 -1.40 -10.41
N TRP A 495 5.32 -2.22 -10.18
CA TRP A 495 5.31 -3.31 -9.20
C TRP A 495 6.40 -3.15 -8.13
N SER A 496 6.09 -3.58 -6.91
CA SER A 496 7.01 -3.57 -5.77
C SER A 496 6.60 -4.70 -4.86
N TYR A 497 7.51 -5.65 -4.66
CA TYR A 497 7.31 -6.77 -3.76
C TYR A 497 8.16 -6.55 -2.51
N GLN A 498 7.56 -6.79 -1.35
CA GLN A 498 8.27 -6.74 -0.08
C GLN A 498 8.51 -8.18 0.40
N PRO A 499 9.70 -8.51 0.95
CA PRO A 499 10.01 -9.88 1.37
C PRO A 499 8.95 -10.48 2.29
N TYR A 500 8.41 -9.71 3.24
CA TYR A 500 7.35 -10.20 4.13
C TYR A 500 6.09 -10.65 3.38
N GLN A 501 5.73 -10.03 2.25
CA GLN A 501 4.58 -10.44 1.45
C GLN A 501 4.83 -11.80 0.80
N LEU A 502 6.07 -12.00 0.31
CA LEU A 502 6.52 -13.25 -0.29
C LEU A 502 6.56 -14.37 0.77
N PHE A 503 7.13 -14.08 1.95
CA PHE A 503 7.20 -15.02 3.07
C PHE A 503 5.82 -15.39 3.60
N ASN A 504 4.90 -14.42 3.73
CA ASN A 504 3.52 -14.68 4.14
C ASN A 504 2.76 -15.53 3.12
N ALA A 505 3.05 -15.39 1.82
CA ALA A 505 2.49 -16.28 0.81
C ALA A 505 3.07 -17.69 0.92
N ALA A 506 4.38 -17.82 1.07
CA ALA A 506 5.06 -19.11 1.25
C ALA A 506 4.61 -19.83 2.54
N ALA A 507 4.35 -19.08 3.62
CA ALA A 507 3.91 -19.60 4.92
C ALA A 507 2.55 -20.32 4.87
N LYS A 508 1.75 -20.11 3.82
CA LYS A 508 0.49 -20.83 3.61
C LYS A 508 0.69 -22.28 3.20
N LEU A 509 1.91 -22.68 2.84
CA LEU A 509 2.20 -24.06 2.47
C LEU A 509 1.98 -24.97 3.68
N PRO A 510 1.15 -26.03 3.58
CA PRO A 510 0.89 -26.91 4.71
C PRO A 510 2.15 -27.58 5.24
N GLU A 511 2.26 -27.68 6.56
CA GLU A 511 3.42 -28.27 7.23
C GLU A 511 3.72 -29.71 6.76
N GLU A 512 2.69 -30.49 6.43
CA GLU A 512 2.85 -31.86 5.92
C GLU A 512 3.58 -31.94 4.57
N LYS A 513 3.57 -30.86 3.78
CA LYS A 513 4.36 -30.76 2.55
C LYS A 513 5.78 -30.27 2.81
N LEU A 514 6.03 -29.61 3.94
CA LEU A 514 7.33 -29.07 4.32
C LEU A 514 8.21 -30.10 5.05
N LYS A 515 7.63 -30.91 5.95
CA LYS A 515 8.35 -31.93 6.74
C LYS A 515 9.22 -32.90 5.90
N PRO A 516 8.81 -33.35 4.69
CA PRO A 516 9.65 -34.22 3.87
C PRO A 516 10.85 -33.50 3.23
N VAL A 517 10.82 -32.17 3.16
CA VAL A 517 11.81 -31.35 2.44
C VAL A 517 12.74 -30.61 3.40
N LEU A 518 12.22 -30.14 4.54
CA LEU A 518 12.94 -29.33 5.51
C LEU A 518 13.24 -30.11 6.79
N ASP A 519 14.42 -29.89 7.36
CA ASP A 519 14.74 -30.40 8.69
C ASP A 519 13.98 -29.65 9.80
N LYS A 520 14.03 -30.16 11.04
CA LYS A 520 13.32 -29.58 12.19
C LYS A 520 13.71 -28.12 12.47
N SER A 521 14.97 -27.75 12.23
CA SER A 521 15.47 -26.38 12.45
C SER A 521 14.95 -25.45 11.36
N GLN A 522 15.09 -25.86 10.09
CA GLN A 522 14.57 -25.13 8.94
C GLN A 522 13.05 -24.94 9.03
N LEU A 523 12.31 -25.97 9.47
CA LEU A 523 10.86 -25.89 9.63
C LEU A 523 10.46 -24.86 10.70
N ARG A 524 11.22 -24.77 11.79
CA ARG A 524 11.00 -23.73 12.81
C ARG A 524 11.25 -22.35 12.23
N GLN A 525 12.36 -22.15 11.50
CA GLN A 525 12.70 -20.87 10.89
C GLN A 525 11.70 -20.47 9.79
N TRP A 526 11.22 -21.42 9.00
CA TRP A 526 10.16 -21.20 8.01
C TRP A 526 8.92 -20.56 8.65
N LYS A 527 8.47 -21.12 9.79
CA LYS A 527 7.32 -20.59 10.54
C LYS A 527 7.58 -19.18 11.09
N LEU A 528 8.81 -18.89 11.52
CA LEU A 528 9.18 -17.56 12.01
C LEU A 528 9.18 -16.52 10.88
N LEU A 529 9.73 -16.85 9.72
CA LEU A 529 9.70 -15.98 8.54
C LEU A 529 8.27 -15.63 8.12
N GLY A 530 7.35 -16.61 8.17
CA GLY A 530 5.93 -16.42 7.89
C GLY A 530 5.14 -15.67 8.96
N ALA A 531 5.66 -15.56 10.18
CA ALA A 531 5.04 -14.82 11.27
C ALA A 531 5.51 -13.36 11.33
N ALA A 532 6.57 -13.01 10.59
CA ALA A 532 7.10 -11.66 10.51
C ALA A 532 6.05 -10.74 9.88
N GLN A 533 5.37 -9.96 10.72
CA GLN A 533 4.53 -8.87 10.26
C GLN A 533 5.44 -7.79 9.64
N PRO A 534 4.93 -7.01 8.66
CA PRO A 534 5.64 -5.80 8.30
C PRO A 534 5.91 -5.00 9.58
N ASN A 535 7.07 -4.34 9.67
CA ASN A 535 7.33 -3.27 10.63
C ASN A 535 6.40 -2.04 10.40
N TYR A 536 5.16 -2.26 9.94
CA TYR A 536 4.01 -1.42 10.20
C TYR A 536 3.41 -1.79 11.56
N ASP A 537 4.23 -1.95 12.59
CA ASP A 537 3.74 -1.85 13.96
C ASP A 537 3.44 -0.36 14.24
N ARG A 538 2.44 0.18 13.53
CA ARG A 538 1.72 1.41 13.86
C ARG A 538 0.85 1.20 15.12
N GLY A 539 0.90 0.02 15.75
CA GLY A 539 -0.04 -0.41 16.79
C GLY A 539 0.51 -0.56 18.21
N SER A 540 1.84 -0.64 18.42
CA SER A 540 2.39 -0.89 19.76
C SER A 540 3.22 0.26 20.37
N GLY A 541 3.35 1.39 19.67
CA GLY A 541 4.03 2.58 20.20
C GLY A 541 3.05 3.49 20.94
N VAL A 542 3.29 3.70 22.23
CA VAL A 542 2.63 4.68 23.13
C VAL A 542 2.17 5.92 22.34
N SER A 543 0.86 6.09 22.18
CA SER A 543 0.28 7.34 21.71
C SER A 543 0.74 8.44 22.66
N ALA A 544 1.51 9.42 22.16
CA ALA A 544 1.74 10.64 22.91
C ALA A 544 0.36 11.28 23.19
N PRO A 545 -0.02 11.53 24.45
CA PRO A 545 -1.25 12.25 24.73
C PRO A 545 -1.10 13.64 24.12
N SER A 546 -2.00 14.00 23.20
CA SER A 546 -2.11 15.35 22.64
C SER A 546 -2.84 16.31 23.61
N GLY A 547 -2.69 16.09 24.91
CA GLY A 547 -3.19 16.98 25.96
C GLY A 547 -2.09 17.92 26.42
N GLU A 548 -2.45 19.10 26.89
CA GLU A 548 -1.53 19.93 27.69
C GLU A 548 -0.93 19.08 28.82
N PRO A 549 0.39 19.15 29.05
CA PRO A 549 1.06 18.28 29.99
C PRO A 549 0.55 18.53 31.41
N ASP A 550 0.19 17.45 32.09
CA ASP A 550 -0.03 17.43 33.54
C ASP A 550 1.24 17.91 34.25
N PRO A 551 1.22 19.05 34.97
CA PRO A 551 2.39 19.59 35.64
C PRO A 551 2.92 18.71 36.78
N GLU A 552 2.17 17.69 37.22
CA GLU A 552 2.59 16.74 38.27
C GLU A 552 3.11 15.40 37.73
N ALA A 553 3.07 15.13 36.42
CA ALA A 553 3.67 13.92 35.86
C ALA A 553 5.21 13.99 35.98
N ALA A 554 5.80 12.99 36.66
CA ALA A 554 7.25 12.90 36.86
C ALA A 554 8.01 13.13 35.54
N ARG A 555 8.81 14.20 35.49
CA ARG A 555 9.61 14.56 34.33
C ARG A 555 10.52 13.37 34.00
N PRO A 556 10.41 12.75 32.80
CA PRO A 556 11.29 11.65 32.46
C PRO A 556 12.72 12.17 32.35
N ASP A 557 13.65 11.44 32.98
CA ASP A 557 15.07 11.70 32.81
C ASP A 557 15.47 11.35 31.37
N VAL A 558 15.95 12.36 30.65
CA VAL A 558 16.32 12.27 29.23
C VAL A 558 17.37 11.17 29.02
N GLU A 559 18.35 11.06 29.91
CA GLU A 559 19.38 10.02 29.80
C GLU A 559 18.84 8.62 30.06
N THR A 560 17.93 8.46 31.03
CA THR A 560 17.24 7.18 31.26
C THR A 560 16.45 6.75 30.02
N GLU A 561 15.72 7.65 29.36
CA GLU A 561 14.95 7.33 28.15
C GLU A 561 15.85 6.98 26.96
N ILE A 562 16.94 7.73 26.76
CA ILE A 562 17.95 7.43 25.72
C ILE A 562 18.58 6.05 25.99
N SER A 563 18.98 5.78 27.24
CA SER A 563 19.58 4.51 27.64
C SER A 563 18.62 3.33 27.42
N ASN A 564 17.35 3.46 27.81
CA ASN A 564 16.32 2.44 27.58
C ASN A 564 16.10 2.17 26.08
N HIS A 565 16.05 3.23 25.27
CA HIS A 565 15.89 3.11 23.83
C HIS A 565 17.10 2.42 23.18
N LEU A 566 18.32 2.83 23.51
CA LEU A 566 19.55 2.19 23.05
C LEU A 566 19.62 0.71 23.45
N HIS A 567 19.22 0.38 24.68
CA HIS A 567 19.15 -1.01 25.13
C HIS A 567 18.17 -1.84 24.29
N GLN A 568 16.96 -1.33 24.03
CA GLN A 568 15.97 -2.02 23.20
C GLN A 568 16.47 -2.26 21.77
N LEU A 569 17.10 -1.24 21.15
CA LEU A 569 17.71 -1.40 19.83
C LEU A 569 18.83 -2.45 19.87
N ALA A 570 19.69 -2.41 20.89
CA ALA A 570 20.80 -3.36 21.02
C ALA A 570 20.34 -4.80 21.23
N VAL A 571 19.26 -5.03 21.98
CA VAL A 571 18.67 -6.37 22.16
C VAL A 571 18.13 -6.90 20.84
N LYS A 572 17.38 -6.08 20.09
CA LYS A 572 16.83 -6.47 18.79
C LYS A 572 17.92 -6.79 17.77
N GLU A 573 18.92 -5.92 17.64
CA GLU A 573 20.02 -6.14 16.70
C GLU A 573 20.86 -7.35 17.08
N ARG A 574 21.20 -7.51 18.37
CA ARG A 574 21.94 -8.70 18.83
C ARG A 574 21.19 -9.99 18.48
N GLN A 575 19.87 -10.00 18.70
CA GLN A 575 19.04 -11.18 18.39
C GLN A 575 19.06 -11.46 16.88
N LYS A 576 18.88 -10.43 16.04
CA LYS A 576 18.99 -10.54 14.57
C LYS A 576 20.32 -11.15 14.15
N GLN A 577 21.44 -10.56 14.60
CA GLN A 577 22.78 -11.03 14.26
C GLN A 577 23.08 -12.45 14.80
N MET A 578 22.51 -12.79 15.96
CA MET A 578 22.61 -14.14 16.51
C MET A 578 21.86 -15.17 15.66
N ASP A 579 20.62 -14.87 15.27
CA ASP A 579 19.80 -15.78 14.45
C ASP A 579 20.49 -16.08 13.11
N LEU A 580 21.08 -15.06 12.50
CA LEU A 580 21.95 -15.17 11.32
C LEU A 580 23.12 -16.15 11.52
N MET A 581 23.89 -15.96 12.59
CA MET A 581 25.05 -16.81 12.84
C MET A 581 24.63 -18.24 13.21
N MET A 582 23.53 -18.41 13.94
CA MET A 582 22.99 -19.73 14.24
C MET A 582 22.52 -20.46 12.98
N ALA A 583 21.98 -19.75 11.99
CA ALA A 583 21.65 -20.33 10.69
C ALA A 583 22.92 -20.85 9.98
N ARG A 584 24.01 -20.08 9.99
CA ARG A 584 25.31 -20.51 9.44
C ARG A 584 25.90 -21.73 10.15
N VAL A 585 25.83 -21.77 11.49
CA VAL A 585 26.27 -22.95 12.27
C VAL A 585 25.42 -24.18 11.94
N GLY A 586 24.09 -24.02 11.87
CA GLY A 586 23.17 -25.09 11.52
C GLY A 586 23.41 -25.62 10.10
N ASP A 587 23.75 -24.72 9.19
CA ASP A 587 24.12 -25.08 7.83
C ASP A 587 25.43 -25.87 7.76
N ALA A 588 26.51 -25.39 8.37
CA ALA A 588 27.79 -26.11 8.44
C ALA A 588 27.61 -27.50 9.06
N ARG A 589 26.84 -27.59 10.17
CA ARG A 589 26.49 -28.86 10.81
C ARG A 589 25.83 -29.84 9.83
N ARG A 590 24.86 -29.37 9.05
CA ARG A 590 24.07 -30.21 8.14
C ARG A 590 24.89 -30.63 6.92
N VAL A 591 25.59 -29.70 6.29
CA VAL A 591 26.36 -29.95 5.06
C VAL A 591 27.52 -30.90 5.34
N LEU A 592 28.26 -30.65 6.43
CA LEU A 592 29.50 -31.37 6.73
C LEU A 592 29.30 -32.52 7.73
N ASN A 593 28.07 -32.73 8.20
CA ASN A 593 27.74 -33.70 9.25
C ASN A 593 28.67 -33.59 10.48
N LEU A 594 28.88 -32.35 10.95
CA LEU A 594 29.87 -32.06 11.99
C LEU A 594 29.50 -32.75 13.32
N PRO A 595 30.49 -33.28 14.06
CA PRO A 595 30.28 -33.81 15.39
C PRO A 595 29.90 -32.70 16.38
N GLU A 596 29.16 -33.06 17.43
CA GLU A 596 28.53 -32.11 18.35
C GLU A 596 29.54 -31.25 19.14
N ASP A 597 30.78 -31.70 19.30
CA ASP A 597 31.86 -30.90 19.88
C ASP A 597 32.31 -29.76 18.95
N LYS A 598 32.49 -30.01 17.64
CA LYS A 598 32.77 -28.96 16.65
C LYS A 598 31.61 -27.97 16.58
N VAL A 599 30.37 -28.46 16.56
CA VAL A 599 29.16 -27.61 16.55
C VAL A 599 29.13 -26.69 17.77
N ARG A 600 29.37 -27.20 18.98
CA ARG A 600 29.40 -26.37 20.20
C ARG A 600 30.46 -25.28 20.16
N ARG A 601 31.63 -25.56 19.58
CA ARG A 601 32.69 -24.56 19.40
C ARG A 601 32.27 -23.50 18.38
N LEU A 602 31.66 -23.88 17.26
CA LEU A 602 31.10 -22.93 16.30
C LEU A 602 30.00 -22.05 16.91
N ILE A 603 29.08 -22.61 17.72
CA ILE A 603 28.09 -21.81 18.46
C ILE A 603 28.78 -20.77 19.36
N THR A 604 29.86 -21.15 20.03
CA THR A 604 30.60 -20.26 20.93
C THR A 604 31.29 -19.14 20.14
N ALA A 605 31.94 -19.47 19.03
CA ALA A 605 32.57 -18.48 18.15
C ALA A 605 31.54 -17.54 17.52
N ALA A 606 30.38 -18.05 17.10
CA ALA A 606 29.26 -17.25 16.62
C ALA A 606 28.80 -16.23 17.66
N LYS A 607 28.66 -16.63 18.93
CA LYS A 607 28.31 -15.70 20.02
C LYS A 607 29.39 -14.63 20.22
N GLY A 608 30.66 -15.03 20.22
CA GLY A 608 31.78 -14.10 20.34
C GLY A 608 31.84 -13.10 19.20
N ALA A 609 31.61 -13.56 17.97
CA ALA A 609 31.57 -12.74 16.77
C ALA A 609 30.41 -11.73 16.78
N VAL A 610 29.22 -12.13 17.25
CA VAL A 610 28.09 -11.20 17.42
C VAL A 610 28.44 -10.10 18.42
N GLU A 611 29.04 -10.42 19.58
CA GLU A 611 29.42 -9.39 20.54
C GLU A 611 30.55 -8.47 20.02
N ALA A 612 31.48 -9.02 19.23
CA ALA A 612 32.49 -8.22 18.55
C ALA A 612 31.86 -7.22 17.57
N GLU A 613 30.89 -7.64 16.76
CA GLU A 613 30.16 -6.76 15.82
C GLU A 613 29.30 -5.73 16.55
N MET A 614 28.67 -6.11 17.67
CA MET A 614 27.83 -5.21 18.45
C MET A 614 28.62 -4.04 19.07
N THR A 615 29.94 -4.14 19.20
CA THR A 615 30.77 -3.07 19.79
C THR A 615 30.79 -1.81 18.92
N PRO A 616 31.31 -1.83 17.67
CA PRO A 616 31.28 -0.66 16.79
C PRO A 616 29.84 -0.24 16.41
N TRP A 617 28.90 -1.18 16.37
CA TRP A 617 27.49 -0.87 16.15
C TRP A 617 26.93 0.02 17.28
N ARG A 618 27.18 -0.32 18.55
CA ARG A 618 26.70 0.47 19.70
C ARG A 618 27.23 1.90 19.65
N ASP A 619 28.52 2.09 19.38
CA ASP A 619 29.13 3.42 19.30
C ASP A 619 28.49 4.30 18.21
N ASN A 620 28.17 3.71 17.06
CA ASN A 620 27.56 4.43 15.95
C ASN A 620 26.08 4.76 16.20
N VAL A 621 25.30 3.80 16.71
CA VAL A 621 23.90 4.02 17.09
C VAL A 621 23.80 5.06 18.18
N GLU A 622 24.66 4.99 19.20
CA GLU A 622 24.68 5.98 20.26
C GLU A 622 24.94 7.38 19.70
N ARG A 623 25.95 7.55 18.84
CA ARG A 623 26.23 8.84 18.19
C ARG A 623 25.05 9.35 17.37
N TRP A 624 24.38 8.46 16.63
CA TRP A 624 23.20 8.81 15.82
C TRP A 624 21.98 9.18 16.67
N VAL A 625 21.64 8.37 17.67
CA VAL A 625 20.54 8.65 18.59
C VAL A 625 20.78 9.96 19.33
N ARG A 626 21.98 10.14 19.91
CA ARG A 626 22.35 11.37 20.63
C ARG A 626 22.32 12.60 19.74
N GLY A 627 22.85 12.52 18.51
CA GLY A 627 22.76 13.62 17.54
C GLY A 627 21.32 13.97 17.14
N THR A 628 20.42 12.98 17.11
CA THR A 628 19.02 13.20 16.73
C THR A 628 18.19 13.79 17.89
N VAL A 629 18.52 13.48 19.14
CA VAL A 629 17.81 13.98 20.33
C VAL A 629 18.48 15.19 20.98
N GLU A 630 19.56 15.73 20.41
CA GLU A 630 20.31 16.87 20.95
C GLU A 630 19.41 18.09 21.27
N ARG A 631 18.35 18.30 20.48
CA ARG A 631 17.38 19.40 20.66
C ARG A 631 16.07 18.98 21.34
N ALA A 632 15.96 17.73 21.79
CA ALA A 632 14.75 17.25 22.43
C ALA A 632 14.65 17.78 23.88
N THR A 633 13.45 18.19 24.27
CA THR A 633 13.13 18.54 25.65
C THR A 633 12.69 17.28 26.43
N PRO A 634 12.68 17.30 27.78
CA PRO A 634 12.13 16.19 28.57
C PRO A 634 10.71 15.77 28.17
N HIS A 635 9.89 16.70 27.65
CA HIS A 635 8.51 16.42 27.21
C HIS A 635 8.45 15.78 25.80
N THR A 636 9.46 16.01 24.96
CA THR A 636 9.47 15.56 23.57
C THR A 636 10.38 14.36 23.34
N VAL A 637 11.32 14.06 24.25
CA VAL A 637 12.33 13.01 24.07
C VAL A 637 11.72 11.65 23.75
N ARG A 638 10.66 11.23 24.47
CA ARG A 638 9.97 9.96 24.19
C ARG A 638 9.34 9.93 22.80
N ALA A 639 8.71 11.02 22.37
CA ALA A 639 8.10 11.10 21.05
C ALA A 639 9.17 11.12 19.93
N THR A 640 10.28 11.84 20.15
CA THR A 640 11.42 11.86 19.23
C THR A 640 12.05 10.47 19.10
N LEU A 641 12.32 9.78 20.23
CA LEU A 641 12.86 8.41 20.23
C LEU A 641 11.88 7.39 19.63
N ALA A 642 10.57 7.54 19.89
CA ALA A 642 9.55 6.68 19.28
C ALA A 642 9.45 6.88 17.76
N ASN A 643 9.64 8.11 17.26
CA ASN A 643 9.75 8.36 15.83
C ASN A 643 11.06 7.84 15.24
N LEU A 644 12.16 7.94 15.99
CA LEU A 644 13.46 7.42 15.60
C LEU A 644 13.44 5.88 15.47
N ALA A 645 12.74 5.19 16.37
CA ALA A 645 12.48 3.75 16.29
C ALA A 645 11.79 3.32 14.98
N ARG A 646 11.06 4.25 14.33
CA ARG A 646 10.35 4.03 13.05
C ARG A 646 11.23 4.32 11.84
N SER A 647 12.36 4.99 12.02
CA SER A 647 13.33 5.24 10.97
C SER A 647 14.31 4.06 10.90
N ASN A 648 14.40 3.40 9.75
CA ASN A 648 15.38 2.34 9.54
C ASN A 648 16.78 2.94 9.64
N TYR A 649 17.49 2.63 10.72
CA TYR A 649 18.90 2.95 10.85
C TYR A 649 19.73 1.83 10.21
N ASN A 650 20.28 2.11 9.03
CA ASN A 650 21.21 1.21 8.35
C ASN A 650 22.65 1.68 8.63
N ILE A 651 23.32 1.04 9.60
CA ILE A 651 24.79 1.04 9.59
C ILE A 651 25.24 -0.18 8.80
N GLN A 652 26.10 0.04 7.81
CA GLN A 652 26.87 -1.03 7.20
C GLN A 652 27.97 -1.48 8.18
N GLY A 653 27.61 -2.43 9.05
CA GLY A 653 28.59 -3.26 9.73
C GLY A 653 29.20 -4.26 8.75
N LYS A 654 30.39 -4.80 9.08
CA LYS A 654 30.98 -5.90 8.29
C LYS A 654 30.21 -7.20 8.51
N GLY A 655 29.38 -7.27 9.56
CA GLY A 655 28.62 -8.44 9.93
C GLY A 655 29.46 -9.43 10.76
N PRO A 656 28.83 -10.20 11.66
CA PRO A 656 29.53 -11.08 12.60
C PRO A 656 30.34 -12.18 11.90
N HIS A 657 29.93 -12.62 10.71
CA HIS A 657 30.64 -13.64 9.95
C HIS A 657 32.02 -13.18 9.42
N ARG A 658 32.32 -11.88 9.44
CA ARG A 658 33.63 -11.33 9.04
C ARG A 658 34.57 -11.09 10.22
N GLN A 659 34.10 -11.31 11.45
CA GLN A 659 34.91 -11.14 12.65
C GLN A 659 35.99 -12.23 12.71
N ASP A 660 37.21 -11.86 13.09
CA ASP A 660 38.37 -12.75 13.14
C ASP A 660 38.09 -14.00 13.98
N ILE A 661 37.42 -13.82 15.13
CA ILE A 661 37.02 -14.91 16.03
C ILE A 661 36.26 -16.01 15.28
N TRP A 662 35.37 -15.65 14.36
CA TRP A 662 34.63 -16.62 13.56
C TRP A 662 35.51 -17.28 12.50
N ARG A 663 36.24 -16.47 11.72
CA ARG A 663 37.09 -16.95 10.61
C ARG A 663 38.20 -17.87 11.08
N GLU A 664 38.92 -17.48 12.12
CA GLU A 664 39.99 -18.27 12.73
C GLU A 664 39.45 -19.57 13.33
N THR A 665 38.26 -19.52 13.96
CA THR A 665 37.62 -20.74 14.49
C THR A 665 37.25 -21.70 13.35
N LEU A 666 36.71 -21.19 12.24
CA LEU A 666 36.41 -22.03 11.07
C LEU A 666 37.68 -22.68 10.53
N ALA A 667 38.75 -21.90 10.34
CA ALA A 667 40.03 -22.40 9.84
C ALA A 667 40.66 -23.46 10.76
N ALA A 668 40.51 -23.30 12.08
CA ALA A 668 41.05 -24.23 13.06
C ALA A 668 40.20 -25.51 13.24
N LEU A 669 38.87 -25.44 13.05
CA LEU A 669 37.97 -26.57 13.29
C LEU A 669 37.67 -27.40 12.04
N LEU A 670 37.64 -26.78 10.87
CA LEU A 670 37.31 -27.44 9.61
C LEU A 670 38.59 -27.79 8.85
N SER A 671 38.71 -29.05 8.44
CA SER A 671 39.74 -29.49 7.52
C SER A 671 39.59 -28.81 6.15
N THR A 672 40.66 -28.79 5.35
CA THR A 672 40.63 -28.23 3.99
C THR A 672 39.56 -28.88 3.12
N SER A 673 39.31 -30.19 3.30
CA SER A 673 38.23 -30.90 2.60
C SER A 673 36.85 -30.39 3.02
N GLU A 674 36.59 -30.28 4.34
CA GLU A 674 35.33 -29.75 4.87
C GLU A 674 35.09 -28.30 4.43
N GLN A 675 36.12 -27.45 4.43
CA GLN A 675 36.04 -26.08 3.94
C GLN A 675 35.68 -26.05 2.44
N THR A 676 36.34 -26.87 1.62
CA THR A 676 36.06 -26.96 0.18
C THR A 676 34.65 -27.45 -0.11
N GLU A 677 34.18 -28.46 0.63
CA GLU A 677 32.83 -29.00 0.48
C GLU A 677 31.76 -27.97 0.85
N TRP A 678 31.91 -27.29 1.99
CA TRP A 678 30.98 -26.26 2.40
C TRP A 678 30.98 -25.07 1.43
N GLY A 679 32.16 -24.69 0.95
CA GLY A 679 32.35 -23.65 -0.07
C GLY A 679 31.55 -23.88 -1.34
N LYS A 680 31.55 -25.12 -1.87
CA LYS A 680 30.75 -25.48 -3.05
C LYS A 680 29.26 -25.25 -2.82
N VAL A 681 28.75 -25.53 -1.61
CA VAL A 681 27.33 -25.31 -1.31
C VAL A 681 27.02 -23.81 -1.18
N LEU A 682 27.95 -23.02 -0.65
CA LEU A 682 27.81 -21.56 -0.54
C LEU A 682 27.85 -20.89 -1.92
N GLU A 683 28.77 -21.30 -2.78
CA GLU A 683 28.85 -20.89 -4.19
C GLU A 683 27.55 -21.25 -4.93
N ALA A 684 27.07 -22.49 -4.81
CA ALA A 684 25.80 -22.90 -5.41
C ALA A 684 24.57 -22.13 -4.88
N ARG A 685 24.62 -21.52 -3.69
CA ARG A 685 23.57 -20.61 -3.21
C ARG A 685 23.72 -19.21 -3.78
N HIS A 686 24.95 -18.72 -3.87
CA HIS A 686 25.26 -17.46 -4.52
C HIS A 686 24.81 -17.49 -5.99
N ASP A 687 25.16 -18.54 -6.72
CA ASP A 687 24.78 -18.75 -8.13
C ASP A 687 23.26 -18.76 -8.31
N TYR A 688 22.54 -19.44 -7.40
CA TYR A 688 21.09 -19.46 -7.43
C TYR A 688 20.48 -18.07 -7.18
N ARG A 689 21.05 -17.30 -6.23
CA ARG A 689 20.60 -15.93 -5.95
C ARG A 689 20.83 -15.03 -7.16
N CYS A 690 22.04 -15.05 -7.75
CA CYS A 690 22.33 -14.32 -8.98
C CYS A 690 21.39 -14.71 -10.11
N ALA A 691 21.14 -16.01 -10.29
CA ALA A 691 20.20 -16.50 -11.31
C ALA A 691 18.76 -16.05 -11.06
N ALA A 692 18.30 -15.99 -9.81
CA ALA A 692 16.97 -15.51 -9.44
C ALA A 692 16.82 -14.00 -9.73
N ILE A 693 17.80 -13.18 -9.31
CA ILE A 693 17.83 -11.74 -9.58
C ILE A 693 17.90 -11.47 -11.09
N ALA A 694 18.76 -12.19 -11.82
CA ALA A 694 18.84 -12.09 -13.26
C ALA A 694 17.54 -12.48 -13.96
N SER A 695 16.83 -13.49 -13.42
CA SER A 695 15.52 -13.89 -13.95
C SER A 695 14.49 -12.78 -13.75
N MET A 696 14.48 -12.08 -12.61
CA MET A 696 13.61 -10.92 -12.40
C MET A 696 13.95 -9.79 -13.37
N THR A 697 15.24 -9.49 -13.54
CA THR A 697 15.75 -8.47 -14.47
C THR A 697 15.33 -8.76 -15.91
N ALA A 698 15.58 -9.99 -16.38
CA ALA A 698 15.25 -10.41 -17.74
C ALA A 698 13.74 -10.45 -17.98
N ASN A 699 12.95 -10.90 -17.00
CA ASN A 699 11.48 -10.89 -17.12
C ASN A 699 10.91 -9.47 -17.12
N GLU A 700 11.50 -8.53 -16.39
CA GLU A 700 11.09 -7.12 -16.49
C GLU A 700 11.42 -6.54 -17.87
N LEU A 701 12.59 -6.89 -18.43
CA LEU A 701 12.92 -6.49 -19.79
C LEU A 701 11.97 -7.14 -20.82
N ASP A 702 11.62 -8.42 -20.67
CA ASP A 702 10.60 -9.12 -21.48
C ASP A 702 9.21 -8.47 -21.35
N ARG A 703 8.85 -8.03 -20.14
CA ARG A 703 7.61 -7.28 -19.93
C ARG A 703 7.61 -5.93 -20.66
N ARG A 704 8.76 -5.28 -20.84
CA ARG A 704 8.86 -4.00 -21.57
C ARG A 704 9.11 -4.14 -23.08
N ARG A 705 9.80 -5.22 -23.50
CA ARG A 705 10.38 -5.37 -24.85
C ARG A 705 9.99 -6.65 -25.59
N ARG A 706 9.21 -7.54 -24.94
CA ARG A 706 8.66 -8.78 -25.51
C ARG A 706 9.76 -9.64 -26.12
N LEU A 707 10.66 -10.12 -25.27
CA LEU A 707 11.81 -10.91 -25.69
C LEU A 707 11.34 -12.30 -26.15
N THR A 708 12.01 -12.86 -27.16
CA THR A 708 11.87 -14.30 -27.46
C THR A 708 12.49 -15.14 -26.33
N PRO A 709 12.15 -16.43 -26.21
CA PRO A 709 12.78 -17.30 -25.21
C PRO A 709 14.32 -17.31 -25.29
N GLU A 710 14.87 -17.27 -26.49
CA GLU A 710 16.31 -17.24 -26.75
C GLU A 710 16.93 -15.91 -26.32
N GLN A 711 16.28 -14.78 -26.64
CA GLN A 711 16.71 -13.45 -26.23
C GLN A 711 16.67 -13.32 -24.70
N LEU A 712 15.58 -13.77 -24.07
CA LEU A 712 15.42 -13.76 -22.62
C LEU A 712 16.55 -14.52 -21.95
N GLU A 713 16.86 -15.73 -22.42
CA GLU A 713 17.94 -16.55 -21.86
C GLU A 713 19.31 -15.90 -22.05
N LYS A 714 19.57 -15.32 -23.23
CA LYS A 714 20.83 -14.61 -23.49
C LYS A 714 20.99 -13.39 -22.60
N VAL A 715 19.96 -12.56 -22.44
CA VAL A 715 19.95 -11.42 -21.52
C VAL A 715 20.17 -11.89 -20.08
N ARG A 716 19.48 -12.96 -19.65
CA ARG A 716 19.64 -13.55 -18.32
C ARG A 716 21.10 -13.95 -18.06
N GLN A 717 21.77 -14.58 -19.02
CA GLN A 717 23.19 -14.97 -18.91
C GLN A 717 24.12 -13.76 -18.80
N LEU A 718 23.89 -12.72 -19.59
CA LEU A 718 24.66 -11.47 -19.52
C LEU A 718 24.51 -10.80 -18.14
N VAL A 719 23.29 -10.74 -17.62
CA VAL A 719 23.01 -10.18 -16.29
C VAL A 719 23.64 -11.02 -15.18
N ILE A 720 23.63 -12.36 -15.29
CA ILE A 720 24.32 -13.23 -14.32
C ILE A 720 25.80 -12.88 -14.24
N ALA A 721 26.48 -12.70 -15.38
CA ALA A 721 27.89 -12.34 -15.39
C ALA A 721 28.15 -11.02 -14.65
N VAL A 722 27.31 -10.00 -14.88
CA VAL A 722 27.39 -8.73 -14.14
C VAL A 722 27.18 -8.92 -12.64
N LEU A 723 26.19 -9.71 -12.24
CA LEU A 723 25.88 -9.94 -10.83
C LEU A 723 27.01 -10.69 -10.10
N HIS A 724 27.70 -11.62 -10.75
CA HIS A 724 28.86 -12.29 -10.14
C HIS A 724 29.96 -11.31 -9.74
N ASP A 725 30.18 -10.28 -10.55
CA ASP A 725 31.26 -9.32 -10.32
C ASP A 725 30.85 -8.15 -9.42
N TYR A 726 29.59 -7.70 -9.54
CA TYR A 726 29.12 -6.43 -8.96
C TYR A 726 28.03 -6.56 -7.88
N LEU A 727 27.43 -7.74 -7.62
CA LEU A 727 26.34 -7.86 -6.64
C LEU A 727 26.68 -7.27 -5.26
N PRO A 728 27.87 -7.51 -4.66
CA PRO A 728 28.23 -6.90 -3.38
C PRO A 728 28.25 -5.36 -3.43
N ASP A 729 28.70 -4.79 -4.55
CA ASP A 729 28.81 -3.34 -4.75
C ASP A 729 27.42 -2.72 -4.99
N ILE A 730 26.55 -3.43 -5.69
CA ILE A 730 25.14 -3.07 -5.86
C ILE A 730 24.43 -3.05 -4.50
N GLU A 731 24.59 -4.09 -3.67
CA GLU A 731 23.93 -4.18 -2.35
C GLU A 731 24.55 -3.25 -1.31
N ARG A 732 25.77 -2.77 -1.55
CA ARG A 732 26.34 -1.68 -0.78
C ARG A 732 25.73 -0.34 -1.15
N TYR A 733 25.43 -0.11 -2.42
CA TYR A 733 24.85 1.14 -2.91
C TYR A 733 23.33 1.20 -2.70
N MET A 734 22.66 0.06 -2.83
CA MET A 734 21.20 -0.10 -2.79
C MET A 734 20.76 -0.92 -1.59
N SER A 735 19.47 -0.93 -1.28
CA SER A 735 18.93 -1.89 -0.30
C SER A 735 19.02 -3.33 -0.83
N HIS A 736 19.29 -4.33 0.01
CA HIS A 736 19.37 -5.77 -0.33
C HIS A 736 18.18 -6.38 -1.12
N THR A 737 17.04 -5.68 -1.20
CA THR A 737 15.80 -6.10 -1.87
C THR A 737 15.49 -5.25 -3.10
N TRP A 738 16.48 -4.53 -3.64
CA TRP A 738 16.35 -3.64 -4.80
C TRP A 738 15.75 -4.38 -6.01
N HIS A 739 16.12 -5.64 -6.21
CA HIS A 739 15.66 -6.50 -7.30
C HIS A 739 14.16 -6.86 -7.23
N LEU A 740 13.51 -6.58 -6.10
CA LEU A 740 12.07 -6.72 -5.90
C LEU A 740 11.30 -5.41 -6.16
N GLN A 741 11.97 -4.38 -6.67
CA GLN A 741 11.40 -3.07 -6.97
C GLN A 741 11.48 -2.78 -8.47
N TYR A 742 10.35 -2.42 -9.08
CA TYR A 742 10.28 -2.06 -10.51
C TYR A 742 11.35 -1.05 -10.95
N TYR A 743 11.59 -0.01 -10.14
CA TYR A 743 12.52 1.07 -10.48
C TYR A 743 13.97 0.61 -10.63
N TYR A 744 14.38 -0.43 -9.90
CA TYR A 744 15.78 -0.88 -9.87
C TYR A 744 15.97 -2.25 -10.54
N ALA A 745 14.89 -2.91 -10.96
CA ALA A 745 14.95 -4.25 -11.53
C ALA A 745 15.83 -4.34 -12.79
N LEU A 746 15.98 -3.26 -13.55
CA LEU A 746 16.83 -3.21 -14.74
C LEU A 746 18.25 -2.70 -14.48
N LEU A 747 18.60 -2.35 -13.23
CA LEU A 747 19.90 -1.81 -12.86
C LEU A 747 21.10 -2.63 -13.40
N PRO A 748 21.11 -3.97 -13.33
CA PRO A 748 22.24 -4.75 -13.82
C PRO A 748 22.47 -4.67 -15.34
N LEU A 749 21.46 -4.22 -16.12
CA LEU A 749 21.64 -4.06 -17.57
C LEU A 749 22.67 -2.98 -17.90
N ALA A 750 22.83 -1.95 -17.06
CA ALA A 750 23.84 -0.91 -17.26
C ALA A 750 25.27 -1.43 -17.14
N GLY A 751 25.47 -2.58 -16.47
CA GLY A 751 26.76 -3.24 -16.38
C GLY A 751 27.07 -4.19 -17.55
N VAL A 752 26.08 -4.45 -18.42
CA VAL A 752 26.29 -5.29 -19.61
C VAL A 752 26.94 -4.44 -20.70
N LYS A 753 27.95 -4.98 -21.38
CA LYS A 753 28.57 -4.28 -22.51
C LYS A 753 27.54 -4.03 -23.63
N ASP A 754 27.50 -2.81 -24.15
CA ASP A 754 26.59 -2.41 -25.24
C ASP A 754 26.60 -3.38 -26.42
N ASP A 755 27.76 -3.81 -26.88
CA ASP A 755 27.87 -4.74 -28.02
C ASP A 755 27.22 -6.10 -27.73
N ASP A 756 27.35 -6.61 -26.51
CA ASP A 756 26.78 -7.89 -26.10
C ASP A 756 25.25 -7.80 -25.96
N LEU A 757 24.76 -6.70 -25.36
CA LEU A 757 23.33 -6.44 -25.20
C LEU A 757 22.66 -6.17 -26.55
N LYS A 758 23.31 -5.38 -27.42
CA LYS A 758 22.87 -5.14 -28.80
C LYS A 758 22.83 -6.43 -29.61
N ALA A 759 23.78 -7.35 -29.43
CA ALA A 759 23.77 -8.65 -30.08
C ALA A 759 22.71 -9.62 -29.51
N ALA A 760 22.12 -9.33 -28.35
CA ALA A 760 21.04 -10.12 -27.76
C ALA A 760 19.65 -9.64 -28.19
N LEU A 761 19.54 -8.41 -28.69
CA LEU A 761 18.28 -7.75 -29.03
C LEU A 761 18.19 -7.50 -30.54
N ASN A 762 16.98 -7.31 -31.05
CA ASN A 762 16.84 -6.75 -32.40
C ASN A 762 17.07 -5.22 -32.38
N GLU A 763 17.28 -4.63 -33.55
CA GLU A 763 17.63 -3.20 -33.69
C GLU A 763 16.62 -2.28 -32.99
N ARG A 764 15.33 -2.60 -33.09
CA ARG A 764 14.26 -1.82 -32.47
C ARG A 764 14.27 -1.94 -30.94
N GLN A 765 14.37 -3.16 -30.42
CA GLN A 765 14.45 -3.43 -28.99
C GLN A 765 15.67 -2.72 -28.39
N TRP A 766 16.83 -2.82 -29.04
CA TRP A 766 18.05 -2.14 -28.62
C TRP A 766 17.86 -0.62 -28.52
N LYS A 767 17.30 0.00 -29.56
CA LYS A 767 17.02 1.44 -29.57
C LYS A 767 16.12 1.86 -28.40
N LEU A 768 15.04 1.12 -28.15
CA LEU A 768 14.12 1.40 -27.04
C LEU A 768 14.76 1.20 -25.66
N VAL A 769 15.64 0.20 -25.52
CA VAL A 769 16.38 -0.03 -24.28
C VAL A 769 17.33 1.13 -24.00
N GLN A 770 18.06 1.59 -25.02
CA GLN A 770 18.97 2.73 -24.91
C GLN A 770 18.23 4.02 -24.57
N GLU A 771 17.12 4.31 -25.24
CA GLU A 771 16.40 5.58 -25.08
C GLU A 771 15.53 5.65 -23.81
N ARG A 772 15.04 4.51 -23.28
CA ARG A 772 14.02 4.49 -22.22
C ARG A 772 14.36 3.67 -20.98
N ASP A 773 15.22 2.65 -21.07
CA ASP A 773 15.46 1.74 -19.94
C ASP A 773 16.83 1.94 -19.29
N LEU A 774 17.87 2.24 -20.07
CA LEU A 774 19.24 2.39 -19.56
C LEU A 774 19.49 3.73 -18.86
N ALA A 775 18.89 4.83 -19.33
CA ALA A 775 19.13 6.15 -18.76
C ALA A 775 18.89 6.22 -17.24
N ASP A 776 17.83 5.56 -16.75
CA ASP A 776 17.53 5.48 -15.32
C ASP A 776 18.53 4.58 -14.56
N ALA A 777 19.03 3.51 -15.19
CA ALA A 777 19.97 2.57 -14.59
C ALA A 777 21.41 3.13 -14.53
N GLU A 778 21.84 3.83 -15.58
CA GLU A 778 23.18 4.43 -15.71
C GLU A 778 23.46 5.45 -14.60
N GLN A 779 22.45 6.22 -14.19
CA GLN A 779 22.57 7.19 -13.09
C GLN A 779 23.11 6.56 -11.79
N TYR A 780 22.76 5.31 -11.53
CA TYR A 780 23.20 4.59 -10.34
C TYR A 780 24.49 3.79 -10.59
N TRP A 781 24.68 3.32 -11.83
CA TRP A 781 25.77 2.44 -12.19
C TRP A 781 27.15 3.07 -11.98
N GLU A 782 27.32 4.37 -12.27
CA GLU A 782 28.58 5.08 -12.05
C GLU A 782 29.08 4.99 -10.59
N GLY A 783 28.17 5.09 -9.63
CA GLY A 783 28.48 4.95 -8.21
C GLY A 783 28.87 3.52 -7.82
N ILE A 784 28.20 2.53 -8.41
CA ILE A 784 28.48 1.10 -8.21
C ILE A 784 29.85 0.74 -8.78
N GLU A 785 30.19 1.21 -9.98
CA GLU A 785 31.53 1.01 -10.54
C GLU A 785 32.62 1.64 -9.67
N SER A 786 32.36 2.81 -9.07
CA SER A 786 33.30 3.44 -8.16
C SER A 786 33.56 2.57 -6.93
N TYR A 787 32.52 1.98 -6.33
CA TYR A 787 32.67 1.04 -5.22
C TYR A 787 33.41 -0.23 -5.63
N HIS A 788 33.09 -0.77 -6.81
CA HIS A 788 33.79 -1.93 -7.35
C HIS A 788 35.29 -1.66 -7.54
N LYS A 789 35.65 -0.55 -8.20
CA LYS A 789 37.04 -0.13 -8.39
C LYS A 789 37.75 0.03 -7.05
N GLN A 790 37.13 0.68 -6.06
CA GLN A 790 37.70 0.81 -4.71
C GLN A 790 37.91 -0.53 -4.00
N ARG A 791 37.00 -1.50 -4.18
CA ARG A 791 37.14 -2.85 -3.62
C ARG A 791 38.30 -3.60 -4.27
N VAL A 792 38.40 -3.56 -5.60
CA VAL A 792 39.48 -4.21 -6.36
C VAL A 792 40.84 -3.55 -6.10
N GLU A 793 40.92 -2.21 -6.12
CA GLU A 793 42.16 -1.42 -5.96
C GLU A 793 42.77 -1.49 -4.55
N LYS A 794 41.96 -1.71 -3.51
CA LYS A 794 42.48 -1.99 -2.16
C LYS A 794 43.17 -3.36 -2.05
N GLY A 795 43.39 -4.02 -3.19
CA GLY A 795 43.87 -5.38 -3.30
C GLY A 795 42.78 -6.27 -2.75
N GLY A 796 41.65 -6.34 -3.47
CA GLY A 796 40.40 -7.01 -3.06
C GLY A 796 40.73 -8.10 -2.07
N ASP A 797 40.42 -7.84 -0.78
CA ASP A 797 41.26 -8.31 0.34
C ASP A 797 41.73 -9.73 0.04
N ALA A 798 43.01 -10.06 0.22
CA ALA A 798 43.41 -11.47 0.26
C ALA A 798 42.73 -12.25 1.42
N GLU A 799 41.79 -11.61 2.13
CA GLU A 799 40.76 -12.15 3.04
C GLU A 799 39.32 -12.24 2.45
N GLU A 800 39.04 -11.66 1.28
CA GLU A 800 37.83 -11.79 0.44
C GLU A 800 37.87 -13.09 -0.38
N SER A 801 38.18 -14.22 0.26
CA SER A 801 37.90 -15.52 -0.36
C SER A 801 36.38 -15.60 -0.65
N PRO A 802 35.91 -16.14 -1.80
CA PRO A 802 34.50 -16.14 -2.22
C PRO A 802 33.51 -16.87 -1.29
N MET A 803 33.99 -17.32 -0.14
CA MET A 803 33.42 -18.37 0.65
C MET A 803 32.27 -17.95 1.58
N LEU A 804 31.93 -16.68 1.79
CA LEU A 804 30.99 -16.35 2.89
C LEU A 804 30.05 -15.14 2.69
N PHE A 805 29.61 -14.80 1.48
CA PHE A 805 28.69 -13.66 1.31
C PHE A 805 27.21 -14.01 1.54
N PHE A 806 26.70 -13.55 2.69
CA PHE A 806 25.32 -13.10 2.91
C PHE A 806 25.45 -11.91 3.86
N ASP A 807 25.51 -10.71 3.30
CA ASP A 807 25.26 -9.47 4.04
C ASP A 807 23.74 -9.27 4.07
N GLU A 808 23.17 -9.06 5.25
CA GLU A 808 21.75 -8.73 5.47
C GLU A 808 21.48 -7.23 5.43
#